data_AF-A0A183C6R0-F1
#
_entry.id   AF-A0A183C6R0-F1
#
_cell.length_a   1.000
_cell.length_b   1.000
_cell.length_c   1.000
_cell.angle_alpha   90.00
_cell.angle_beta   90.00
_cell.angle_gamma   90.00
#
_symmetry.space_group_name_H-M   'P 1'
#
loop_
_entity.id
_entity.type
_entity.pdbx_description
1 polymer ?
#
loop_
_entity_poly.entity_id
_entity_poly.type
_entity_poly.pdbx_seq_one_letter_code
_entity_poly.pdbx_strand_id
1 'polypeptide(L)'
;MDRKKNIRNMSVIAHVDHGKSTLTDSLVSKAGIIAGSKAGETRFTDTRKDEQERCITIKSTAISMFFELERKDMEFIVGDNQVEMEQVDGKSQKYNGFLINLIDSPGHVDFSSEVTAALRVTDGALVVVDCVSGVCVQTETVLRQAIAERIKPVLFMNKMDRALLELQLGQEELFQTFQRIMENINVIIATYGDDDGPMGAIQVDPSIGNVGFGSGLHGWAFTLKQFSEMYADKFGVQIDKLMKNLWGDRFFNMKTKKWTSNQEPDTKRGFCQFVLDPIFKVFDAVMNIKKDEVAKLLDKLCIKLTLEEKEQEGKPLLKTMMRKWLPAGDTMLQMICMHLPSPVTAQKYRMEMLYEGPHDDDAAIAMKNCDPNGPLMMYISKMVPTSDKGRFYAFGRVFAGRVATGMKARIQGPNYVVGKKEDLYEKTIQRTILMMGRYIEPIEDIPAGNIAGLVGVDQYLVKGGTITTYKDSHNLRVMKFSVSPVVRVAVEPKNAGDLPKLVEGLKRLAKSDPMVQCLFEESGEHIIAGAGELHLEICLKDLEEDHACIPIKKSDPVVSYRETVTEESEIVCLSKSPNKHNRLFCKARPLADGLPEAIERGDVNPSDDPKSRAKILTDKFEMDATDARKIWCFGPEGTGANLLIDDSVVAGFQWATKEGVLCDENLRGVRFDIHDVTLHADAIHRGGGQIIPTARRVFYASILTAKPRLLEPVYLVEIQCPEAAVGGIYGVLNRRRGVVFEESQIAGTPMFIVKAHLPVNESFGFTADLRSNTGGQAFPQCVFDHWQVLPGDPFDGASRPGQVVTETRKRKGLKEGIPSLDNFYDKL
;
A
#
# COMPACT_ATOMS: atom_id res chain seq x y z
N MET A 1 -3.37 -27.44 -2.71
CA MET A 1 -2.86 -26.65 -1.56
C MET A 1 -1.60 -27.26 -0.92
N ASP A 2 -1.40 -28.59 -0.94
CA ASP A 2 -0.19 -29.21 -0.36
C ASP A 2 1.10 -28.99 -1.17
N ARG A 3 1.00 -28.81 -2.49
CA ARG A 3 2.14 -28.56 -3.39
C ARG A 3 2.62 -27.11 -3.30
N LYS A 4 3.22 -26.75 -2.15
CA LYS A 4 3.58 -25.38 -1.78
C LYS A 4 4.54 -24.70 -2.76
N LYS A 5 5.42 -25.46 -3.42
CA LYS A 5 6.32 -24.90 -4.44
C LYS A 5 5.56 -24.39 -5.67
N ASN A 6 4.39 -24.95 -5.97
CA ASN A 6 3.54 -24.55 -7.10
C ASN A 6 2.44 -23.53 -6.73
N ILE A 7 2.54 -22.92 -5.55
CA ILE A 7 1.65 -21.82 -5.16
C ILE A 7 2.28 -20.48 -5.56
N ARG A 8 1.47 -19.54 -6.02
CA ARG A 8 1.85 -18.13 -6.20
C ARG A 8 0.86 -17.24 -5.46
N ASN A 9 1.28 -16.59 -4.39
CA ASN A 9 0.48 -15.57 -3.73
C ASN A 9 0.85 -14.21 -4.31
N MET A 10 -0.10 -13.51 -4.92
CA MET A 10 0.20 -12.24 -5.58
C MET A 10 -0.90 -11.20 -5.44
N SER A 11 -0.52 -9.94 -5.58
CA SER A 11 -1.44 -8.79 -5.69
C SER A 11 -1.22 -8.04 -6.99
N VAL A 12 -2.24 -7.29 -7.42
CA VAL A 12 -2.13 -6.43 -8.60
C VAL A 12 -1.97 -4.98 -8.15
N ILE A 13 -0.85 -4.37 -8.51
CA ILE A 13 -0.52 -2.98 -8.21
C ILE A 13 -0.81 -2.15 -9.45
N ALA A 14 -1.66 -1.14 -9.32
CA ALA A 14 -1.95 -0.22 -10.41
C ALA A 14 -2.46 1.11 -9.85
N HIS A 15 -2.16 2.19 -10.57
CA HIS A 15 -2.85 3.46 -10.38
C HIS A 15 -4.31 3.36 -10.89
N VAL A 16 -5.17 4.26 -10.43
CA VAL A 16 -6.56 4.40 -10.93
C VAL A 16 -6.56 4.45 -12.46
N ASP A 17 -7.53 3.79 -13.07
CA ASP A 17 -7.71 3.73 -14.53
C ASP A 17 -6.58 3.08 -15.33
N HIS A 18 -5.54 2.48 -14.74
CA HIS A 18 -4.53 1.72 -15.49
C HIS A 18 -5.06 0.37 -16.04
N GLY A 19 -6.35 0.07 -15.85
CA GLY A 19 -7.02 -1.12 -16.38
C GLY A 19 -6.83 -2.39 -15.55
N LYS A 20 -6.59 -2.22 -14.25
CA LYS A 20 -6.41 -3.30 -13.27
C LYS A 20 -7.58 -4.29 -13.27
N SER A 21 -8.81 -3.83 -13.02
CA SER A 21 -10.00 -4.69 -12.97
C SER A 21 -10.28 -5.42 -14.29
N THR A 22 -9.93 -4.80 -15.42
CA THR A 22 -10.05 -5.42 -16.74
C THR A 22 -9.06 -6.57 -16.94
N LEU A 23 -7.84 -6.43 -16.41
CA LEU A 23 -6.83 -7.48 -16.45
C LEU A 23 -7.14 -8.61 -15.46
N THR A 24 -7.62 -8.28 -14.25
CA THR A 24 -8.03 -9.31 -13.27
C THR A 24 -9.18 -10.15 -13.83
N ASP A 25 -10.17 -9.55 -14.47
CA ASP A 25 -11.22 -10.28 -15.20
C ASP A 25 -10.66 -11.20 -16.28
N SER A 26 -9.64 -10.77 -17.02
CA SER A 26 -9.01 -11.60 -18.05
C SER A 26 -8.34 -12.85 -17.47
N LEU A 27 -7.74 -12.73 -16.27
CA LEU A 27 -7.18 -13.86 -15.53
C LEU A 27 -8.27 -14.81 -15.02
N VAL A 28 -9.30 -14.25 -14.36
CA VAL A 28 -10.44 -15.00 -13.81
C VAL A 28 -11.18 -15.75 -14.92
N SER A 29 -11.29 -15.15 -16.10
CA SER A 29 -11.90 -15.80 -17.26
C SER A 29 -11.08 -16.97 -17.76
N LYS A 30 -9.75 -16.83 -17.84
CA LYS A 30 -8.88 -17.91 -18.28
C LYS A 30 -8.87 -19.08 -17.30
N ALA A 31 -9.03 -18.79 -16.00
CA ALA A 31 -9.21 -19.80 -14.96
C ALA A 31 -10.56 -20.55 -15.03
N GLY A 32 -11.44 -20.22 -16.00
CA GLY A 32 -12.74 -20.87 -16.19
C GLY A 32 -13.81 -20.44 -15.18
N ILE A 33 -13.54 -19.43 -14.35
CA ILE A 33 -14.48 -18.93 -13.34
C ILE A 33 -15.57 -18.05 -13.99
N ILE A 34 -15.21 -17.29 -15.04
CA ILE A 34 -16.15 -16.46 -15.81
C ILE A 34 -16.04 -16.74 -17.31
N ALA A 35 -17.16 -16.54 -18.03
CA ALA A 35 -17.19 -16.65 -19.48
C ALA A 35 -16.34 -15.55 -20.16
N GLY A 36 -15.48 -15.93 -21.11
CA GLY A 36 -14.55 -15.02 -21.79
C GLY A 36 -15.18 -13.92 -22.64
N SER A 37 -16.45 -14.06 -23.03
CA SER A 37 -17.21 -12.99 -23.67
C SER A 37 -17.53 -11.83 -22.71
N LYS A 38 -17.61 -12.09 -21.40
CA LYS A 38 -17.91 -11.07 -20.38
C LYS A 38 -16.65 -10.53 -19.67
N ALA A 39 -15.47 -11.06 -19.97
CA ALA A 39 -14.21 -10.63 -19.38
C ALA A 39 -13.92 -9.15 -19.72
N GLY A 40 -13.74 -8.32 -18.68
CA GLY A 40 -13.47 -6.88 -18.78
C GLY A 40 -14.71 -6.00 -18.59
N GLU A 41 -15.91 -6.57 -18.75
CA GLU A 41 -17.19 -5.89 -18.51
C GLU A 41 -17.82 -6.31 -17.17
N THR A 42 -17.54 -7.55 -16.70
CA THR A 42 -18.19 -8.10 -15.50
C THR A 42 -17.62 -7.54 -14.20
N ARG A 43 -16.31 -7.22 -14.19
CA ARG A 43 -15.53 -6.78 -13.03
C ARG A 43 -15.82 -7.65 -11.81
N PHE A 44 -15.46 -8.93 -11.92
CA PHE A 44 -15.85 -9.95 -10.95
C PHE A 44 -15.33 -9.65 -9.53
N THR A 45 -14.15 -9.04 -9.43
CA THR A 45 -13.49 -8.65 -8.18
C THR A 45 -14.10 -7.42 -7.51
N ASP A 46 -14.80 -6.57 -8.28
CA ASP A 46 -15.55 -5.42 -7.78
C ASP A 46 -16.92 -5.94 -7.29
N THR A 47 -16.96 -6.37 -6.02
CA THR A 47 -18.11 -7.07 -5.44
C THR A 47 -19.22 -6.13 -5.00
N ARG A 48 -18.88 -4.88 -4.66
CA ARG A 48 -19.83 -3.87 -4.20
C ARG A 48 -20.50 -3.13 -5.37
N LYS A 49 -21.69 -2.60 -5.13
CA LYS A 49 -22.44 -1.84 -6.16
C LYS A 49 -21.76 -0.51 -6.50
N ASP A 50 -21.26 0.19 -5.49
CA ASP A 50 -20.55 1.46 -5.64
C ASP A 50 -19.19 1.29 -6.35
N GLU A 51 -18.49 0.18 -6.14
CA GLU A 51 -17.29 -0.18 -6.93
C GLU A 51 -17.61 -0.29 -8.43
N GLN A 52 -18.70 -0.98 -8.77
CA GLN A 52 -19.14 -1.16 -10.15
C GLN A 52 -19.58 0.16 -10.80
N GLU A 53 -20.37 0.98 -10.08
CA GLU A 53 -20.83 2.30 -10.55
C GLU A 53 -19.69 3.29 -10.73
N ARG A 54 -18.77 3.37 -9.75
CA ARG A 54 -17.63 4.31 -9.79
C ARG A 54 -16.46 3.80 -10.63
N CYS A 55 -16.48 2.53 -11.03
CA CYS A 55 -15.40 1.89 -11.79
C CYS A 55 -14.05 1.85 -11.06
N ILE A 56 -14.08 1.79 -9.73
CA ILE A 56 -12.88 1.71 -8.87
C ILE A 56 -13.02 0.56 -7.89
N THR A 57 -11.92 -0.11 -7.58
CA THR A 57 -11.88 -1.10 -6.49
C THR A 57 -11.70 -0.40 -5.14
N ILE A 58 -12.56 -0.70 -4.18
CA ILE A 58 -12.61 -0.08 -2.84
C ILE A 58 -12.09 -1.06 -1.78
N LYS A 59 -12.56 -2.32 -1.79
CA LYS A 59 -12.14 -3.35 -0.84
C LYS A 59 -11.33 -4.43 -1.54
N SER A 60 -10.29 -4.94 -0.88
CA SER A 60 -9.50 -6.02 -1.48
C SER A 60 -10.26 -7.35 -1.49
N THR A 61 -10.23 -8.04 -2.62
CA THR A 61 -10.92 -9.32 -2.84
C THR A 61 -9.92 -10.39 -3.25
N ALA A 62 -9.99 -11.56 -2.62
CA ALA A 62 -9.11 -12.70 -2.92
C ALA A 62 -9.80 -13.74 -3.81
N ILE A 63 -9.07 -14.23 -4.81
CA ILE A 63 -9.50 -15.28 -5.73
C ILE A 63 -8.37 -16.29 -5.88
N SER A 64 -8.70 -17.58 -5.80
CA SER A 64 -7.76 -18.65 -6.12
C SER A 64 -8.03 -19.16 -7.53
N MET A 65 -6.99 -19.35 -8.33
CA MET A 65 -7.06 -19.81 -9.72
C MET A 65 -6.14 -21.01 -9.91
N PHE A 66 -6.57 -21.98 -10.70
CA PHE A 66 -5.73 -23.09 -11.12
C PHE A 66 -5.31 -22.91 -12.57
N PHE A 67 -4.02 -23.09 -12.85
CA PHE A 67 -3.47 -22.98 -14.19
C PHE A 67 -2.45 -24.09 -14.44
N GLU A 68 -2.55 -24.75 -15.59
CA GLU A 68 -1.59 -25.74 -16.04
C GLU A 68 -0.66 -25.09 -17.07
N LEU A 69 0.62 -25.04 -16.74
CA LEU A 69 1.65 -24.55 -17.64
C LEU A 69 1.97 -25.63 -18.69
N GLU A 70 2.31 -25.22 -19.92
CA GLU A 70 2.78 -26.17 -20.92
C GLU A 70 4.09 -26.82 -20.47
N ARG A 71 4.28 -28.12 -20.74
CA ARG A 71 5.46 -28.85 -20.26
C ARG A 71 6.78 -28.26 -20.78
N LYS A 72 6.80 -27.75 -22.00
CA LYS A 72 7.95 -27.06 -22.59
C LYS A 72 8.34 -25.80 -21.80
N ASP A 73 7.38 -25.16 -21.13
CA ASP A 73 7.60 -23.92 -20.38
C ASP A 73 8.16 -24.19 -18.97
N MET A 74 7.99 -25.41 -18.46
CA MET A 74 8.49 -25.82 -17.15
C MET A 74 10.03 -25.77 -17.07
N GLU A 75 10.72 -25.82 -18.21
CA GLU A 75 12.18 -25.70 -18.29
C GLU A 75 12.68 -24.30 -17.89
N PHE A 76 11.87 -23.26 -18.16
CA PHE A 76 12.21 -21.86 -17.88
C PHE A 76 12.03 -21.47 -16.40
N ILE A 77 11.40 -22.33 -15.59
CA ILE A 77 11.29 -22.10 -14.14
C ILE A 77 12.56 -22.56 -13.45
N VAL A 78 13.34 -21.59 -12.96
CA VAL A 78 14.64 -21.79 -12.31
C VAL A 78 14.49 -21.85 -10.78
N GLY A 79 15.12 -22.84 -10.15
CA GLY A 79 15.25 -22.95 -8.68
C GLY A 79 14.47 -24.12 -8.07
N ASP A 80 15.13 -24.88 -7.18
CA ASP A 80 14.63 -26.14 -6.61
C ASP A 80 13.40 -26.01 -5.71
N ASN A 81 13.10 -24.79 -5.27
CA ASN A 81 11.96 -24.46 -4.42
C ASN A 81 10.79 -23.82 -5.18
N GLN A 82 10.86 -23.74 -6.51
CA GLN A 82 9.84 -23.10 -7.34
C GLN A 82 8.81 -24.05 -7.96
N VAL A 83 9.12 -25.35 -8.00
CA VAL A 83 8.28 -26.39 -8.60
C VAL A 83 8.44 -27.71 -7.84
N GLU A 84 7.34 -28.42 -7.61
CA GLU A 84 7.33 -29.80 -7.10
C GLU A 84 7.69 -30.80 -8.21
N MET A 85 8.37 -31.87 -7.82
CA MET A 85 8.62 -33.01 -8.71
C MET A 85 7.50 -34.05 -8.53
N GLU A 86 7.12 -34.69 -9.61
CA GLU A 86 6.18 -35.82 -9.61
C GLU A 86 6.76 -37.01 -10.36
N GLN A 87 6.31 -38.20 -9.97
CA GLN A 87 6.67 -39.46 -10.61
C GLN A 87 5.57 -39.85 -11.59
N VAL A 88 5.90 -39.90 -12.88
CA VAL A 88 4.99 -40.38 -13.94
C VAL A 88 5.74 -41.43 -14.73
N ASP A 89 5.16 -42.64 -14.84
CA ASP A 89 5.77 -43.79 -15.52
C ASP A 89 7.20 -44.13 -15.06
N GLY A 90 7.47 -43.97 -13.76
CA GLY A 90 8.78 -44.23 -13.14
C GLY A 90 9.86 -43.18 -13.46
N LYS A 91 9.49 -42.05 -14.06
CA LYS A 91 10.39 -40.92 -14.31
C LYS A 91 9.99 -39.71 -13.46
N SER A 92 10.99 -39.08 -12.84
CA SER A 92 10.80 -37.82 -12.12
C SER A 92 10.70 -36.67 -13.13
N GLN A 93 9.59 -35.95 -13.11
CA GLN A 93 9.37 -34.76 -13.94
C GLN A 93 8.83 -33.60 -13.10
N LYS A 94 8.91 -32.37 -13.62
CA LYS A 94 8.34 -31.18 -12.96
C LYS A 94 6.81 -31.21 -13.08
N TYR A 95 6.10 -31.03 -11.97
CA TYR A 95 4.64 -30.89 -11.99
C TYR A 95 4.23 -29.53 -12.57
N ASN A 96 3.31 -29.54 -13.53
CA ASN A 96 2.94 -28.36 -14.30
C ASN A 96 1.66 -27.64 -13.83
N GLY A 97 0.98 -28.12 -12.80
CA GLY A 97 -0.19 -27.45 -12.22
C GLY A 97 0.21 -26.40 -11.18
N PHE A 98 -0.37 -25.20 -11.24
CA PHE A 98 -0.12 -24.09 -10.33
C PHE A 98 -1.40 -23.57 -9.68
N LEU A 99 -1.31 -23.24 -8.39
CA LEU A 99 -2.36 -22.55 -7.65
C LEU A 99 -1.95 -21.09 -7.47
N ILE A 100 -2.70 -20.17 -8.04
CA ILE A 100 -2.42 -18.74 -8.01
C ILE A 100 -3.48 -18.08 -7.15
N ASN A 101 -3.06 -17.52 -6.02
CA ASN A 101 -3.92 -16.73 -5.15
C ASN A 101 -3.72 -15.26 -5.51
N LEU A 102 -4.71 -14.68 -6.18
CA LEU A 102 -4.74 -13.28 -6.56
C LEU A 102 -5.53 -12.48 -5.52
N ILE A 103 -4.92 -11.44 -4.98
CA ILE A 103 -5.59 -10.44 -4.17
C ILE A 103 -5.68 -9.16 -4.99
N ASP A 104 -6.90 -8.80 -5.39
CA ASP A 104 -7.14 -7.55 -6.08
C ASP A 104 -7.14 -6.42 -5.03
N SER A 105 -6.13 -5.56 -5.06
CA SER A 105 -5.96 -4.46 -4.10
C SER A 105 -6.42 -3.12 -4.68
N PRO A 106 -7.07 -2.23 -3.92
CA PRO A 106 -7.58 -0.96 -4.40
C PRO A 106 -6.59 -0.12 -5.20
N GLY A 107 -7.10 0.48 -6.26
CA GLY A 107 -6.32 1.33 -7.15
C GLY A 107 -6.39 2.80 -6.80
N HIS A 108 -7.11 3.23 -5.74
CA HIS A 108 -7.21 4.63 -5.32
C HIS A 108 -6.46 4.86 -4.00
N VAL A 109 -5.77 6.01 -3.89
CA VAL A 109 -4.86 6.34 -2.78
C VAL A 109 -5.52 6.33 -1.39
N ASP A 110 -6.76 6.80 -1.30
CA ASP A 110 -7.56 6.78 -0.06
C ASP A 110 -7.76 5.38 0.55
N PHE A 111 -7.66 4.31 -0.25
CA PHE A 111 -7.80 2.91 0.19
C PHE A 111 -6.43 2.18 0.28
N SER A 112 -5.34 2.92 0.45
CA SER A 112 -3.97 2.38 0.56
C SER A 112 -3.77 1.38 1.72
N SER A 113 -4.59 1.42 2.76
CA SER A 113 -4.55 0.43 3.84
C SER A 113 -4.93 -0.97 3.38
N GLU A 114 -5.93 -1.08 2.51
CA GLU A 114 -6.34 -2.34 1.88
C GLU A 114 -5.23 -2.87 0.98
N VAL A 115 -4.47 -1.99 0.34
CA VAL A 115 -3.27 -2.35 -0.43
C VAL A 115 -2.18 -2.90 0.48
N THR A 116 -1.88 -2.20 1.58
CA THR A 116 -0.88 -2.64 2.56
C THR A 116 -1.25 -4.01 3.15
N ALA A 117 -2.53 -4.23 3.46
CA ALA A 117 -3.04 -5.49 3.97
C ALA A 117 -2.92 -6.65 2.97
N ALA A 118 -3.09 -6.38 1.67
CA ALA A 118 -2.87 -7.34 0.61
C ALA A 118 -1.38 -7.68 0.43
N LEU A 119 -0.50 -6.67 0.39
CA LEU A 119 0.94 -6.83 0.21
C LEU A 119 1.57 -7.70 1.31
N ARG A 120 1.11 -7.56 2.56
CA ARG A 120 1.65 -8.34 3.68
C ARG A 120 1.53 -9.85 3.47
N VAL A 121 0.48 -10.32 2.81
CA VAL A 121 0.21 -11.75 2.62
C VAL A 121 0.64 -12.29 1.25
N THR A 122 1.08 -11.45 0.32
CA THR A 122 1.51 -11.84 -1.05
C THR A 122 3.02 -11.97 -1.16
N ASP A 123 3.49 -12.82 -2.08
CA ASP A 123 4.92 -13.10 -2.34
C ASP A 123 5.44 -12.38 -3.60
N GLY A 124 4.53 -12.03 -4.51
CA GLY A 124 4.82 -11.31 -5.74
C GLY A 124 3.76 -10.26 -6.07
N ALA A 125 4.07 -9.35 -6.99
CA ALA A 125 3.14 -8.32 -7.43
C ALA A 125 3.16 -8.14 -8.95
N LEU A 126 1.97 -8.04 -9.55
CA LEU A 126 1.80 -7.64 -10.95
C LEU A 126 1.60 -6.13 -11.00
N VAL A 127 2.62 -5.39 -11.46
CA VAL A 127 2.60 -3.94 -11.60
C VAL A 127 2.02 -3.59 -12.96
N VAL A 128 0.90 -2.88 -13.00
CA VAL A 128 0.20 -2.51 -14.23
C VAL A 128 0.41 -1.02 -14.50
N VAL A 129 0.98 -0.72 -15.66
CA VAL A 129 1.31 0.63 -16.09
C VAL A 129 0.64 0.94 -17.43
N ASP A 130 -0.02 2.09 -17.55
CA ASP A 130 -0.57 2.57 -18.82
C ASP A 130 0.58 2.97 -19.76
N CYS A 131 0.60 2.45 -20.98
CA CYS A 131 1.57 2.81 -22.01
C CYS A 131 1.57 4.31 -22.37
N VAL A 132 0.46 5.02 -22.11
CA VAL A 132 0.30 6.45 -22.40
C VAL A 132 0.69 7.28 -21.18
N SER A 133 0.09 7.03 -20.02
CA SER A 133 0.35 7.82 -18.81
C SER A 133 1.70 7.52 -18.15
N GLY A 134 2.24 6.31 -18.33
CA GLY A 134 3.47 5.89 -17.67
C GLY A 134 3.32 5.68 -16.17
N VAL A 135 4.41 5.88 -15.43
CA VAL A 135 4.47 5.65 -13.97
C VAL A 135 3.95 6.88 -13.24
N CYS A 136 2.89 6.70 -12.45
CA CYS A 136 2.27 7.73 -11.63
C CYS A 136 2.64 7.57 -10.14
N VAL A 137 2.39 8.58 -9.30
CA VAL A 137 2.74 8.57 -7.86
C VAL A 137 2.23 7.36 -7.10
N GLN A 138 1.02 6.88 -7.40
CA GLN A 138 0.49 5.70 -6.74
C GLN A 138 1.22 4.41 -7.11
N THR A 139 1.59 4.25 -8.39
CA THR A 139 2.39 3.11 -8.84
C THR A 139 3.73 3.10 -8.10
N GLU A 140 4.39 4.25 -8.00
CA GLU A 140 5.64 4.41 -7.24
C GLU A 140 5.45 4.10 -5.75
N THR A 141 4.45 4.70 -5.12
CA THR A 141 4.19 4.57 -3.68
C THR A 141 3.92 3.11 -3.30
N VAL A 142 3.08 2.42 -4.06
CA VAL A 142 2.73 1.03 -3.78
C VAL A 142 3.88 0.09 -4.16
N LEU A 143 4.63 0.38 -5.23
CA LEU A 143 5.83 -0.39 -5.58
C LEU A 143 6.90 -0.27 -4.50
N ARG A 144 7.14 0.94 -3.98
CA ARG A 144 8.04 1.17 -2.83
C ARG A 144 7.61 0.35 -1.61
N GLN A 145 6.33 0.32 -1.29
CA GLN A 145 5.80 -0.52 -0.20
C GLN A 145 6.01 -2.00 -0.47
N ALA A 146 5.76 -2.45 -1.70
CA ALA A 146 5.96 -3.84 -2.08
C ALA A 146 7.43 -4.27 -1.91
N ILE A 147 8.38 -3.42 -2.30
CA ILE A 147 9.82 -3.66 -2.14
C ILE A 147 10.20 -3.69 -0.65
N ALA A 148 9.68 -2.76 0.16
CA ALA A 148 9.88 -2.76 1.62
C ALA A 148 9.33 -4.03 2.28
N GLU A 149 8.23 -4.57 1.76
CA GLU A 149 7.63 -5.85 2.17
C GLU A 149 8.34 -7.09 1.57
N ARG A 150 9.46 -6.88 0.87
CA ARG A 150 10.26 -7.90 0.17
C ARG A 150 9.43 -8.69 -0.87
N ILE A 151 8.61 -8.01 -1.67
CA ILE A 151 7.77 -8.60 -2.71
C ILE A 151 8.42 -8.43 -4.09
N LYS A 152 8.44 -9.50 -4.89
CA LYS A 152 9.02 -9.44 -6.25
C LYS A 152 8.02 -8.87 -7.26
N PRO A 153 8.37 -7.81 -8.01
CA PRO A 153 7.51 -7.26 -9.03
C PRO A 153 7.66 -7.99 -10.38
N VAL A 154 6.58 -8.03 -11.15
CA VAL A 154 6.57 -8.26 -12.60
C VAL A 154 5.76 -7.13 -13.25
N LEU A 155 6.15 -6.68 -14.44
CA LEU A 155 5.56 -5.50 -15.07
C LEU A 155 4.62 -5.89 -16.21
N PHE A 156 3.49 -5.20 -16.31
CA PHE A 156 2.57 -5.29 -17.43
C PHE A 156 2.22 -3.90 -17.97
N MET A 157 2.64 -3.62 -19.21
CA MET A 157 2.33 -2.38 -19.91
C MET A 157 0.98 -2.54 -20.63
N ASN A 158 -0.04 -1.86 -20.11
CA ASN A 158 -1.42 -1.95 -20.54
C ASN A 158 -1.85 -0.79 -21.43
N LYS A 159 -2.99 -0.93 -22.10
CA LYS A 159 -3.59 0.05 -23.02
C LYS A 159 -2.73 0.37 -24.25
N MET A 160 -1.97 -0.62 -24.71
CA MET A 160 -1.21 -0.51 -25.97
C MET A 160 -2.12 -0.19 -27.18
N ASP A 161 -3.42 -0.54 -27.12
CA ASP A 161 -4.40 -0.17 -28.13
C ASP A 161 -4.58 1.34 -28.30
N ARG A 162 -4.47 2.14 -27.23
CA ARG A 162 -4.56 3.60 -27.32
C ARG A 162 -3.35 4.20 -28.04
N ALA A 163 -2.16 3.69 -27.76
CA ALA A 163 -0.95 4.11 -28.45
C ALA A 163 -1.00 3.82 -29.97
N LEU A 164 -1.62 2.70 -30.35
CA LEU A 164 -1.76 2.27 -31.74
C LEU A 164 -2.92 2.96 -32.49
N LEU A 165 -4.07 3.12 -31.85
CA LEU A 165 -5.30 3.60 -32.50
C LEU A 165 -5.57 5.09 -32.31
N GLU A 166 -5.29 5.64 -31.12
CA GLU A 166 -5.58 7.03 -30.77
C GLU A 166 -4.39 7.94 -31.07
N LEU A 167 -3.21 7.59 -30.55
CA LEU A 167 -1.99 8.39 -30.73
C LEU A 167 -1.26 8.10 -32.05
N GLN A 168 -1.52 6.93 -32.66
CA GLN A 168 -0.87 6.48 -33.91
C GLN A 168 0.66 6.59 -33.87
N LEU A 169 1.27 6.22 -32.74
CA LEU A 169 2.72 6.33 -32.55
C LEU A 169 3.49 5.46 -33.56
N GLY A 170 4.65 5.94 -33.99
CA GLY A 170 5.57 5.15 -34.79
C GLY A 170 6.14 3.95 -34.02
N GLN A 171 6.61 2.91 -34.73
CA GLN A 171 7.16 1.71 -34.08
C GLN A 171 8.37 2.01 -33.16
N GLU A 172 9.30 2.86 -33.61
CA GLU A 172 10.47 3.23 -32.80
C GLU A 172 10.05 4.12 -31.62
N GLU A 173 9.15 5.07 -31.83
CA GLU A 173 8.63 5.94 -30.77
C GLU A 173 7.92 5.13 -29.67
N LEU A 174 7.09 4.15 -30.06
CA LEU A 174 6.43 3.25 -29.13
C LEU A 174 7.44 2.40 -28.33
N PHE A 175 8.50 1.92 -28.98
CA PHE A 175 9.59 1.20 -28.31
C PHE A 175 10.30 2.11 -27.29
N GLN A 176 10.64 3.35 -27.67
CA GLN A 176 11.27 4.32 -26.77
C GLN A 176 10.36 4.67 -25.58
N THR A 177 9.04 4.73 -25.79
CA THR A 177 8.07 4.88 -24.69
C THR A 177 8.11 3.70 -23.72
N PHE A 178 8.11 2.46 -24.22
CA PHE A 178 8.24 1.28 -23.37
C PHE A 178 9.55 1.25 -22.60
N GLN A 179 10.65 1.58 -23.26
CA GLN A 179 11.97 1.65 -22.63
C GLN A 179 11.99 2.67 -21.48
N ARG A 180 11.48 3.89 -21.71
CA ARG A 180 11.40 4.93 -20.67
C ARG A 180 10.54 4.53 -19.48
N ILE A 181 9.38 3.90 -19.73
CA ILE A 181 8.51 3.41 -18.64
C ILE A 181 9.24 2.36 -17.80
N MET A 182 9.92 1.42 -18.45
CA MET A 182 10.69 0.38 -17.78
C MET A 182 11.87 0.96 -16.99
N GLU A 183 12.61 1.93 -17.55
CA GLU A 183 13.69 2.64 -16.88
C GLU A 183 13.20 3.35 -15.62
N ASN A 184 12.07 4.07 -15.69
CA ASN A 184 11.47 4.72 -14.52
C ASN A 184 11.13 3.70 -13.41
N ILE A 185 10.55 2.55 -13.77
CA ILE A 185 10.28 1.48 -12.80
C ILE A 185 11.58 0.93 -12.19
N ASN A 186 12.60 0.70 -13.00
CA ASN A 186 13.89 0.19 -12.53
C ASN A 186 14.65 1.20 -11.66
N VAL A 187 14.49 2.52 -11.89
CA VAL A 187 15.01 3.56 -11.00
C VAL A 187 14.36 3.47 -9.62
N ILE A 188 13.03 3.30 -9.56
CA ILE A 188 12.31 3.10 -8.29
C ILE A 188 12.81 1.82 -7.60
N ILE A 189 12.93 0.73 -8.34
CA ILE A 189 13.44 -0.55 -7.82
C ILE A 189 14.87 -0.40 -7.29
N ALA A 190 15.77 0.27 -8.01
CA ALA A 190 17.15 0.47 -7.59
C ALA A 190 17.28 1.43 -6.40
N THR A 191 16.35 2.38 -6.26
CA THR A 191 16.36 3.36 -5.15
C THR A 191 15.96 2.71 -3.82
N TYR A 192 15.00 1.78 -3.84
CA TYR A 192 14.42 1.18 -2.63
C TYR A 192 14.76 -0.29 -2.43
N GLY A 193 15.24 -0.96 -3.47
CA GLY A 193 15.70 -2.35 -3.45
C GLY A 193 17.18 -2.46 -3.13
N ASP A 194 17.61 -3.67 -2.82
CA ASP A 194 19.01 -4.01 -2.59
C ASP A 194 19.39 -5.12 -3.59
N ASP A 195 20.21 -4.79 -4.58
CA ASP A 195 20.60 -5.72 -5.65
C ASP A 195 21.43 -6.90 -5.12
N ASP A 196 22.23 -6.67 -4.06
CA ASP A 196 22.98 -7.70 -3.31
C ASP A 196 22.16 -8.28 -2.14
N GLY A 197 20.92 -7.82 -2.00
CA GLY A 197 20.00 -8.24 -0.95
C GLY A 197 19.51 -9.68 -1.11
N PRO A 198 18.79 -10.21 -0.11
CA PRO A 198 18.37 -11.60 -0.08
C PRO A 198 17.31 -11.95 -1.14
N MET A 199 16.76 -10.96 -1.85
CA MET A 199 15.86 -11.14 -2.99
C MET A 199 16.61 -11.35 -4.31
N GLY A 200 17.90 -11.01 -4.37
CA GLY A 200 18.70 -10.88 -5.60
C GLY A 200 18.17 -9.78 -6.52
N ALA A 201 18.61 -9.78 -7.78
CA ALA A 201 18.14 -8.85 -8.79
C ALA A 201 16.62 -8.93 -8.99
N ILE A 202 15.94 -7.80 -8.76
CA ILE A 202 14.48 -7.67 -8.84
C ILE A 202 14.03 -6.69 -9.93
N GLN A 203 14.98 -6.21 -10.74
CA GLN A 203 14.72 -5.35 -11.89
C GLN A 203 13.86 -6.05 -12.94
N VAL A 204 13.05 -5.25 -13.64
CA VAL A 204 12.19 -5.71 -14.74
C VAL A 204 12.91 -5.54 -16.07
N ASP A 205 12.93 -6.60 -16.87
CA ASP A 205 13.58 -6.65 -18.18
C ASP A 205 12.79 -7.59 -19.13
N PRO A 206 12.27 -7.07 -20.26
CA PRO A 206 11.60 -7.88 -21.27
C PRO A 206 12.44 -9.05 -21.79
N SER A 207 13.77 -8.91 -21.79
CA SER A 207 14.72 -9.92 -22.30
C SER A 207 14.71 -11.22 -21.49
N ILE A 208 14.27 -11.17 -20.23
CA ILE A 208 14.10 -12.34 -19.36
C ILE A 208 12.64 -12.79 -19.25
N GLY A 209 11.69 -12.02 -19.80
CA GLY A 209 10.27 -12.40 -19.87
C GLY A 209 9.41 -11.95 -18.69
N ASN A 210 9.93 -11.14 -17.76
CA ASN A 210 9.17 -10.61 -16.62
C ASN A 210 8.42 -9.28 -16.93
N VAL A 211 8.36 -8.90 -18.20
CA VAL A 211 7.58 -7.76 -18.72
C VAL A 211 6.60 -8.24 -19.79
N GLY A 212 5.32 -7.96 -19.58
CA GLY A 212 4.25 -8.15 -20.55
C GLY A 212 3.79 -6.84 -21.18
N PHE A 213 3.31 -6.92 -22.42
CA PHE A 213 2.77 -5.79 -23.18
C PHE A 213 1.39 -6.17 -23.73
N GLY A 214 0.42 -5.27 -23.70
CA GLY A 214 -0.86 -5.55 -24.34
C GLY A 214 -1.98 -4.58 -24.00
N SER A 215 -3.19 -5.10 -24.15
CA SER A 215 -4.44 -4.40 -23.87
C SER A 215 -5.41 -5.33 -23.15
N GLY A 216 -5.67 -5.04 -21.87
CA GLY A 216 -6.71 -5.73 -21.10
C GLY A 216 -8.10 -5.55 -21.71
N LEU A 217 -8.40 -4.37 -22.25
CA LEU A 217 -9.71 -4.07 -22.86
C LEU A 217 -9.98 -4.95 -24.08
N HIS A 218 -8.99 -5.07 -24.96
CA HIS A 218 -9.10 -5.95 -26.12
C HIS A 218 -8.84 -7.42 -25.76
N GLY A 219 -8.22 -7.71 -24.61
CA GLY A 219 -7.99 -9.07 -24.11
C GLY A 219 -6.81 -9.78 -24.78
N TRP A 220 -5.83 -9.02 -25.29
CA TRP A 220 -4.60 -9.57 -25.86
C TRP A 220 -3.36 -9.04 -25.14
N ALA A 221 -2.35 -9.89 -25.01
CA ALA A 221 -1.06 -9.50 -24.46
C ALA A 221 0.03 -10.48 -24.88
N PHE A 222 1.27 -10.03 -24.81
CA PHE A 222 2.43 -10.87 -25.09
C PHE A 222 3.62 -10.57 -24.18
N THR A 223 4.52 -11.54 -24.07
CA THR A 223 5.90 -11.35 -23.63
C THR A 223 6.83 -11.66 -24.80
N LEU A 224 8.12 -11.34 -24.68
CA LEU A 224 9.10 -11.70 -25.73
C LEU A 224 9.25 -13.21 -25.92
N LYS A 225 8.88 -14.01 -24.92
CA LYS A 225 8.93 -15.47 -24.98
C LYS A 225 8.05 -16.01 -26.11
N GLN A 226 6.81 -15.53 -26.22
CA GLN A 226 5.86 -15.99 -27.24
C GLN A 226 6.36 -15.71 -28.65
N PHE A 227 6.85 -14.49 -28.91
CA PHE A 227 7.44 -14.17 -30.22
C PHE A 227 8.74 -14.94 -30.47
N SER A 228 9.54 -15.17 -29.43
CA SER A 228 10.75 -15.99 -29.55
C SER A 228 10.43 -17.43 -29.91
N GLU A 229 9.39 -18.04 -29.32
CA GLU A 229 8.89 -19.37 -29.71
C GLU A 229 8.46 -19.42 -31.18
N MET A 230 7.75 -18.40 -31.66
CA MET A 230 7.29 -18.35 -33.06
C MET A 230 8.43 -18.26 -34.09
N TYR A 231 9.60 -17.75 -33.68
CA TYR A 231 10.71 -17.45 -34.56
C TYR A 231 11.97 -18.31 -34.31
N ALA A 232 12.10 -18.95 -33.16
CA ALA A 232 13.28 -19.73 -32.76
C ALA A 232 13.64 -20.78 -33.81
N ASP A 233 12.66 -21.57 -34.26
CA ASP A 233 12.85 -22.61 -35.29
C ASP A 233 13.26 -22.02 -36.65
N LYS A 234 12.75 -20.83 -36.99
CA LYS A 234 13.07 -20.15 -38.26
C LYS A 234 14.48 -19.59 -38.27
N PHE A 235 14.98 -19.14 -37.11
CA PHE A 235 16.35 -18.62 -36.96
C PHE A 235 17.36 -19.71 -36.61
N GLY A 236 16.93 -20.88 -36.14
CA GLY A 236 17.81 -21.90 -35.59
C GLY A 236 18.53 -21.44 -34.31
N VAL A 237 17.87 -20.60 -33.50
CA VAL A 237 18.43 -20.01 -32.28
C VAL A 237 17.57 -20.39 -31.08
N GLN A 238 18.20 -20.68 -29.93
CA GLN A 238 17.50 -20.95 -28.67
C GLN A 238 16.61 -19.76 -28.25
N ILE A 239 15.46 -20.06 -27.65
CA ILE A 239 14.44 -19.08 -27.23
C ILE A 239 15.06 -17.99 -26.35
N ASP A 240 15.83 -18.33 -25.31
CA ASP A 240 16.45 -17.36 -24.40
C ASP A 240 17.40 -16.38 -25.11
N LYS A 241 18.18 -16.88 -26.07
CA LYS A 241 19.10 -16.04 -26.85
C LYS A 241 18.33 -15.13 -27.81
N LEU A 242 17.21 -15.62 -28.36
CA LEU A 242 16.38 -14.83 -29.24
C LEU A 242 15.63 -13.74 -28.48
N MET A 243 15.13 -14.02 -27.27
CA MET A 243 14.54 -13.00 -26.39
C MET A 243 15.50 -11.83 -26.15
N LYS A 244 16.77 -12.12 -25.86
CA LYS A 244 17.83 -11.11 -25.71
C LYS A 244 18.12 -10.33 -26.99
N ASN A 245 17.95 -10.94 -28.16
CA ASN A 245 18.11 -10.26 -29.44
C ASN A 245 16.91 -9.41 -29.83
N LEU A 246 15.71 -9.74 -29.33
CA LEU A 246 14.49 -9.01 -29.64
C LEU A 246 14.38 -7.68 -28.87
N TRP A 247 15.12 -7.48 -27.78
CA TRP A 247 15.05 -6.27 -26.96
C TRP A 247 16.33 -5.42 -26.99
N GLY A 248 16.19 -4.13 -26.66
CA GLY A 248 17.30 -3.19 -26.54
C GLY A 248 17.91 -2.78 -27.87
N ASP A 249 19.17 -2.35 -27.84
CA ASP A 249 19.98 -1.95 -29.00
C ASP A 249 20.50 -3.16 -29.78
N ARG A 250 19.55 -3.96 -30.27
CA ARG A 250 19.78 -5.11 -31.12
C ARG A 250 19.02 -4.89 -32.41
N PHE A 251 19.76 -4.80 -33.50
CA PHE A 251 19.23 -4.53 -34.83
C PHE A 251 19.46 -5.73 -35.75
N PHE A 252 18.52 -5.97 -36.65
CA PHE A 252 18.57 -7.05 -37.61
C PHE A 252 18.61 -6.51 -39.03
N ASN A 253 19.49 -7.09 -39.85
CA ASN A 253 19.59 -6.78 -41.26
C ASN A 253 18.94 -7.90 -42.09
N MET A 254 17.88 -7.59 -42.83
CA MET A 254 17.17 -8.59 -43.65
C MET A 254 18.00 -9.14 -44.81
N LYS A 255 18.94 -8.37 -45.34
CA LYS A 255 19.80 -8.77 -46.47
C LYS A 255 20.86 -9.75 -46.00
N THR A 256 21.56 -9.43 -44.92
CA THR A 256 22.68 -10.25 -44.40
C THR A 256 22.22 -11.34 -43.43
N LYS A 257 20.99 -11.26 -42.92
CA LYS A 257 20.40 -12.12 -41.88
C LYS A 257 21.23 -12.16 -40.58
N LYS A 258 21.93 -11.07 -40.27
CA LYS A 258 22.78 -10.94 -39.09
C LYS A 258 22.20 -9.95 -38.09
N TRP A 259 22.45 -10.23 -36.82
CA TRP A 259 22.22 -9.32 -35.70
C TRP A 259 23.43 -8.42 -35.51
N THR A 260 23.21 -7.13 -35.27
CA THR A 260 24.23 -6.14 -34.92
C THR A 260 23.76 -5.33 -33.72
N SER A 261 24.70 -4.75 -32.98
CA SER A 261 24.38 -3.83 -31.87
C SER A 261 24.46 -2.36 -32.29
N ASN A 262 24.90 -2.09 -33.52
CA ASN A 262 24.97 -0.73 -34.06
C ASN A 262 23.83 -0.51 -35.05
N GLN A 263 23.21 0.67 -34.96
CA GLN A 263 22.19 1.06 -35.92
C GLN A 263 22.85 1.47 -37.24
N GLU A 264 22.67 0.65 -38.27
CA GLU A 264 23.08 0.91 -39.64
C GLU A 264 21.85 1.24 -40.52
N PRO A 265 22.00 1.97 -41.64
CA PRO A 265 20.87 2.37 -42.50
C PRO A 265 19.99 1.20 -42.99
N ASP A 266 20.59 0.02 -43.17
CA ASP A 266 19.92 -1.20 -43.65
C ASP A 266 19.40 -2.10 -42.52
N THR A 267 19.51 -1.67 -41.26
CA THR A 267 19.10 -2.45 -40.09
C THR A 267 17.85 -1.87 -39.44
N LYS A 268 17.00 -2.73 -38.88
CA LYS A 268 15.86 -2.34 -38.05
C LYS A 268 15.95 -2.98 -36.68
N ARG A 269 15.48 -2.28 -35.65
CA ARG A 269 15.48 -2.81 -34.28
C ARG A 269 14.69 -4.12 -34.22
N GLY A 270 15.23 -5.12 -33.52
CA GLY A 270 14.64 -6.46 -33.42
C GLY A 270 13.19 -6.43 -32.94
N PHE A 271 12.92 -5.65 -31.89
CA PHE A 271 11.57 -5.46 -31.37
C PHE A 271 10.62 -4.89 -32.41
N CYS A 272 10.99 -3.78 -33.05
CA CYS A 272 10.15 -3.12 -34.04
C CYS A 272 9.87 -4.05 -35.23
N GLN A 273 10.88 -4.79 -35.68
CA GLN A 273 10.79 -5.62 -36.87
C GLN A 273 10.02 -6.94 -36.66
N PHE A 274 10.24 -7.62 -35.53
CA PHE A 274 9.69 -8.96 -35.33
C PHE A 274 8.49 -8.97 -34.38
N VAL A 275 8.29 -7.94 -33.57
CA VAL A 275 7.16 -7.84 -32.63
C VAL A 275 6.15 -6.81 -33.11
N LEU A 276 6.56 -5.55 -33.26
CA LEU A 276 5.62 -4.47 -33.59
C LEU A 276 5.14 -4.52 -35.05
N ASP A 277 6.01 -4.77 -36.02
CA ASP A 277 5.61 -4.77 -37.45
C ASP A 277 4.46 -5.74 -37.78
N PRO A 278 4.46 -7.00 -37.30
CA PRO A 278 3.30 -7.88 -37.43
C PRO A 278 2.03 -7.32 -36.78
N ILE A 279 2.13 -6.73 -35.58
CA ILE A 279 0.99 -6.14 -34.87
C ILE A 279 0.44 -4.93 -35.64
N PHE A 280 1.30 -4.02 -36.09
CA PHE A 280 0.91 -2.85 -36.89
C PHE A 280 0.22 -3.26 -38.20
N LYS A 281 0.72 -4.30 -38.88
CA LYS A 281 0.09 -4.84 -40.10
C LYS A 281 -1.31 -5.38 -39.84
N VAL A 282 -1.50 -6.07 -38.71
CA VAL A 282 -2.81 -6.54 -38.28
C VAL A 282 -3.76 -5.37 -38.04
N PHE A 283 -3.33 -4.36 -37.28
CA PHE A 283 -4.14 -3.18 -36.99
C PHE A 283 -4.50 -2.41 -38.27
N ASP A 284 -3.53 -2.16 -39.13
CA ASP A 284 -3.73 -1.47 -40.40
C ASP A 284 -4.68 -2.23 -41.33
N ALA A 285 -4.45 -3.54 -41.55
CA ALA A 285 -5.28 -4.34 -42.45
C ALA A 285 -6.73 -4.45 -41.98
N VAL A 286 -6.96 -4.61 -40.68
CA VAL A 286 -8.32 -4.75 -40.12
C VAL A 286 -9.04 -3.41 -40.05
N MET A 287 -8.38 -2.34 -39.59
CA MET A 287 -9.02 -1.02 -39.43
C MET A 287 -9.28 -0.34 -40.78
N ASN A 288 -8.44 -0.58 -41.79
CA ASN A 288 -8.64 -0.08 -43.16
C ASN A 288 -9.39 -1.08 -44.07
N ILE A 289 -9.97 -2.14 -43.49
CA ILE A 289 -10.87 -3.11 -44.17
C ILE A 289 -10.22 -3.73 -45.43
N LYS A 290 -8.92 -4.05 -45.35
CA LYS A 290 -8.15 -4.69 -46.44
C LYS A 290 -8.41 -6.20 -46.46
N LYS A 291 -9.59 -6.63 -46.93
CA LYS A 291 -10.07 -8.03 -46.83
C LYS A 291 -9.07 -9.08 -47.35
N ASP A 292 -8.41 -8.82 -48.47
CA ASP A 292 -7.40 -9.73 -49.05
C ASP A 292 -6.14 -9.86 -48.18
N GLU A 293 -5.72 -8.78 -47.53
CA GLU A 293 -4.58 -8.80 -46.61
C GLU A 293 -4.95 -9.47 -45.29
N VAL A 294 -6.15 -9.22 -44.77
CA VAL A 294 -6.68 -9.90 -43.57
C VAL A 294 -6.71 -11.41 -43.78
N ALA A 295 -7.21 -11.89 -44.92
CA ALA A 295 -7.22 -13.33 -45.24
C ALA A 295 -5.80 -13.93 -45.23
N LYS A 296 -4.84 -13.25 -45.87
CA LYS A 296 -3.43 -13.68 -45.87
C LYS A 296 -2.81 -13.67 -44.47
N LEU A 297 -3.16 -12.69 -43.63
CA LEU A 297 -2.68 -12.59 -42.25
C LEU A 297 -3.26 -13.69 -41.37
N LEU A 298 -4.55 -14.01 -41.52
CA LEU A 298 -5.18 -15.12 -40.79
C LEU A 298 -4.46 -16.45 -41.06
N ASP A 299 -4.17 -16.74 -42.33
CA ASP A 299 -3.44 -17.95 -42.71
C ASP A 299 -2.00 -17.94 -42.17
N LYS A 300 -1.28 -16.82 -42.33
CA LYS A 300 0.12 -16.68 -41.91
C LYS A 300 0.31 -16.75 -40.39
N LEU A 301 -0.64 -16.22 -39.62
CA LEU A 301 -0.65 -16.24 -38.17
C LEU A 301 -1.36 -17.49 -37.61
N CYS A 302 -1.87 -18.35 -38.48
CA CYS A 302 -2.59 -19.58 -38.14
C CYS A 302 -3.82 -19.35 -37.25
N ILE A 303 -4.54 -18.24 -37.46
CA ILE A 303 -5.72 -17.86 -36.69
C ILE A 303 -6.98 -18.42 -37.36
N LYS A 304 -7.77 -19.18 -36.61
CA LYS A 304 -9.03 -19.77 -37.10
C LYS A 304 -10.24 -18.98 -36.59
N LEU A 305 -11.05 -18.46 -37.50
CA LEU A 305 -12.31 -17.77 -37.22
C LEU A 305 -13.53 -18.66 -37.49
N THR A 306 -14.56 -18.56 -36.66
CA THR A 306 -15.88 -19.18 -36.89
C THR A 306 -16.64 -18.44 -38.00
N LEU A 307 -17.77 -18.99 -38.46
CA LEU A 307 -18.59 -18.35 -39.50
C LEU A 307 -19.09 -16.96 -39.05
N GLU A 308 -19.59 -16.85 -37.81
CA GLU A 308 -20.05 -15.59 -37.23
C GLU A 308 -18.91 -14.57 -37.05
N GLU A 309 -17.72 -15.03 -36.65
CA GLU A 309 -16.56 -14.14 -36.47
C GLU A 309 -16.03 -13.58 -37.80
N LYS A 310 -16.23 -14.29 -38.92
CA LYS A 310 -15.83 -13.81 -40.25
C LYS A 310 -16.71 -12.67 -40.77
N GLU A 311 -17.91 -12.50 -40.22
CA GLU A 311 -18.81 -11.40 -40.56
C GLU A 311 -18.47 -10.11 -39.80
N GLN A 312 -17.63 -10.20 -38.76
CA GLN A 312 -17.20 -9.03 -38.00
C GLN A 312 -16.25 -8.16 -38.84
N GLU A 313 -16.35 -6.84 -38.70
CA GLU A 313 -15.44 -5.87 -39.32
C GLU A 313 -14.97 -4.83 -38.29
N GLY A 314 -13.87 -4.13 -38.57
CA GLY A 314 -13.35 -3.06 -37.72
C GLY A 314 -12.92 -3.55 -36.32
N LYS A 315 -13.27 -2.77 -35.28
CA LYS A 315 -12.86 -3.03 -33.89
C LYS A 315 -13.29 -4.41 -33.35
N PRO A 316 -14.53 -4.89 -33.57
CA PRO A 316 -14.92 -6.25 -33.21
C PRO A 316 -14.02 -7.34 -33.79
N LEU A 317 -13.74 -7.29 -35.10
CA LEU A 317 -12.85 -8.26 -35.74
C LEU A 317 -11.43 -8.19 -35.19
N LEU A 318 -10.91 -6.97 -34.98
CA LEU A 318 -9.59 -6.75 -34.41
C LEU A 318 -9.48 -7.40 -33.02
N LYS A 319 -10.49 -7.17 -32.16
CA LYS A 319 -10.56 -7.75 -30.82
C LYS A 319 -10.54 -9.28 -30.88
N THR A 320 -11.37 -9.89 -31.74
CA THR A 320 -11.43 -11.35 -31.91
C THR A 320 -10.11 -11.92 -32.43
N MET A 321 -9.53 -11.30 -33.47
CA MET A 321 -8.30 -11.78 -34.09
C MET A 321 -7.11 -11.69 -33.13
N MET A 322 -6.98 -10.57 -32.39
CA MET A 322 -5.91 -10.39 -31.39
C MET A 322 -6.06 -11.34 -30.20
N ARG A 323 -7.28 -11.57 -29.70
CA ARG A 323 -7.54 -12.53 -28.60
C ARG A 323 -7.14 -13.95 -28.95
N LYS A 324 -7.38 -14.38 -30.19
CA LYS A 324 -7.00 -15.73 -30.65
C LYS A 324 -5.51 -15.86 -30.95
N TRP A 325 -4.87 -14.76 -31.36
CA TRP A 325 -3.45 -14.76 -31.66
C TRP A 325 -2.58 -14.69 -30.40
N LEU A 326 -2.89 -13.77 -29.48
CA LEU A 326 -2.09 -13.44 -28.30
C LEU A 326 -2.98 -13.31 -27.05
N PRO A 327 -3.53 -14.41 -26.51
CA PRO A 327 -4.48 -14.34 -25.39
C PRO A 327 -3.86 -13.72 -24.13
N ALA A 328 -4.46 -12.66 -23.59
CA ALA A 328 -3.88 -11.93 -22.46
C ALA A 328 -3.73 -12.78 -21.17
N GLY A 329 -4.75 -13.59 -20.86
CA GLY A 329 -4.74 -14.44 -19.67
C GLY A 329 -3.59 -15.45 -19.66
N ASP A 330 -3.32 -16.09 -20.80
CA ASP A 330 -2.24 -17.06 -20.93
C ASP A 330 -0.87 -16.42 -20.73
N THR A 331 -0.66 -15.27 -21.39
CA THR A 331 0.57 -14.49 -21.26
C THR A 331 0.85 -14.11 -19.81
N MET A 332 -0.15 -13.57 -19.11
CA MET A 332 0.02 -13.12 -17.73
C MET A 332 0.23 -14.29 -16.77
N LEU A 333 -0.55 -15.37 -16.90
CA LEU A 333 -0.41 -16.56 -16.04
C LEU A 333 0.93 -17.25 -16.25
N GLN A 334 1.42 -17.32 -17.49
CA GLN A 334 2.76 -17.82 -17.82
C GLN A 334 3.84 -16.98 -17.12
N MET A 335 3.78 -15.65 -17.25
CA MET A 335 4.72 -14.72 -16.60
C MET A 335 4.70 -14.87 -15.06
N ILE A 336 3.50 -14.97 -14.46
CA ILE A 336 3.31 -15.16 -13.02
C ILE A 336 3.95 -16.46 -12.54
N CYS A 337 3.70 -17.59 -13.21
CA CYS A 337 4.22 -18.89 -12.79
C CYS A 337 5.76 -18.96 -12.89
N MET A 338 6.33 -18.34 -13.92
CA MET A 338 7.78 -18.38 -14.19
C MET A 338 8.58 -17.46 -13.28
N HIS A 339 8.09 -16.24 -13.01
CA HIS A 339 8.92 -15.19 -12.39
C HIS A 339 8.54 -14.87 -10.94
N LEU A 340 7.29 -15.06 -10.53
CA LEU A 340 6.92 -14.85 -9.13
C LEU A 340 7.38 -16.03 -8.27
N PRO A 341 7.89 -15.79 -7.05
CA PRO A 341 8.39 -16.85 -6.21
C PRO A 341 7.26 -17.66 -5.56
N SER A 342 7.56 -18.93 -5.28
CA SER A 342 6.75 -19.74 -4.37
C SER A 342 6.84 -19.22 -2.92
N PRO A 343 5.85 -19.53 -2.06
CA PRO A 343 5.93 -19.35 -0.61
C PRO A 343 7.21 -19.90 0.02
N VAL A 344 7.67 -21.06 -0.45
CA VAL A 344 8.85 -21.76 0.07
C VAL A 344 10.13 -20.97 -0.22
N THR A 345 10.20 -20.30 -1.37
CA THR A 345 11.32 -19.41 -1.70
C THR A 345 11.18 -18.08 -0.97
N ALA A 346 10.00 -17.47 -1.00
CA ALA A 346 9.76 -16.14 -0.45
C ALA A 346 9.97 -16.08 1.07
N GLN A 347 9.43 -17.05 1.82
CA GLN A 347 9.52 -17.04 3.27
C GLN A 347 10.97 -17.16 3.79
N LYS A 348 11.89 -17.76 3.02
CA LYS A 348 13.31 -17.87 3.42
C LYS A 348 13.95 -16.52 3.68
N TYR A 349 13.64 -15.53 2.85
CA TYR A 349 14.15 -14.16 3.00
C TYR A 349 13.12 -13.23 3.66
N ARG A 350 11.84 -13.58 3.75
CA ARG A 350 10.83 -12.72 4.40
C ARG A 350 10.68 -12.95 5.89
N MET A 351 11.02 -14.14 6.41
CA MET A 351 10.81 -14.49 7.82
C MET A 351 11.38 -13.45 8.79
N GLU A 352 12.63 -13.04 8.59
CA GLU A 352 13.32 -12.02 9.40
C GLU A 352 12.58 -10.67 9.45
N MET A 353 11.93 -10.29 8.35
CA MET A 353 11.17 -9.06 8.30
C MET A 353 9.79 -9.23 8.94
N LEU A 354 9.18 -10.40 8.80
CA LEU A 354 7.81 -10.65 9.24
C LEU A 354 7.70 -10.99 10.73
N TYR A 355 8.70 -11.65 11.32
CA TYR A 355 8.65 -12.13 12.70
C TYR A 355 9.40 -11.20 13.65
N GLU A 356 8.83 -10.93 14.83
CA GLU A 356 9.45 -10.07 15.86
C GLU A 356 10.35 -10.84 16.84
N GLY A 357 10.21 -12.18 16.89
CA GLY A 357 10.94 -13.02 17.82
C GLY A 357 12.34 -13.41 17.36
N PRO A 358 13.04 -14.22 18.17
CA PRO A 358 14.34 -14.79 17.82
C PRO A 358 14.28 -15.61 16.53
N HIS A 359 15.26 -15.42 15.65
CA HIS A 359 15.29 -16.08 14.34
C HIS A 359 15.64 -17.57 14.38
N ASP A 360 16.07 -18.05 15.54
CA ASP A 360 16.46 -19.43 15.84
C ASP A 360 15.40 -20.21 16.61
N ASP A 361 14.24 -19.60 16.92
CA ASP A 361 13.14 -20.32 17.56
C ASP A 361 12.37 -21.23 16.58
N ASP A 362 11.62 -22.18 17.14
CA ASP A 362 10.89 -23.18 16.35
C ASP A 362 9.86 -22.56 15.41
N ALA A 363 9.25 -21.43 15.79
CA ALA A 363 8.27 -20.72 14.96
C ALA A 363 8.95 -20.05 13.76
N ALA A 364 10.07 -19.34 13.98
CA ALA A 364 10.89 -18.71 12.96
C ALA A 364 11.45 -19.74 11.98
N ILE A 365 11.98 -20.86 12.47
CA ILE A 365 12.51 -21.94 11.61
C ILE A 365 11.40 -22.57 10.78
N ALA A 366 10.24 -22.86 11.39
CA ALA A 366 9.10 -23.43 10.67
C ALA A 366 8.55 -22.47 9.62
N MET A 367 8.48 -21.17 9.93
CA MET A 367 8.12 -20.13 8.95
C MET A 367 9.15 -20.03 7.83
N LYS A 368 10.44 -20.00 8.12
CA LYS A 368 11.50 -19.91 7.11
C LYS A 368 11.44 -21.07 6.11
N ASN A 369 11.03 -22.25 6.58
CA ASN A 369 10.92 -23.47 5.78
C ASN A 369 9.53 -23.71 5.18
N CYS A 370 8.55 -22.84 5.45
CA CYS A 370 7.15 -23.03 5.09
C CYS A 370 6.64 -24.43 5.52
N ASP A 371 6.98 -24.86 6.73
CA ASP A 371 6.74 -26.23 7.20
C ASP A 371 5.30 -26.41 7.69
N PRO A 372 4.47 -27.26 7.03
CA PRO A 372 3.09 -27.50 7.44
C PRO A 372 2.96 -28.34 8.71
N ASN A 373 4.03 -29.02 9.14
CA ASN A 373 4.04 -29.86 10.34
C ASN A 373 4.63 -29.15 11.56
N GLY A 374 5.19 -27.95 11.36
CA GLY A 374 5.68 -27.11 12.44
C GLY A 374 4.56 -26.43 13.24
N PRO A 375 4.90 -25.58 14.22
CA PRO A 375 3.93 -24.76 14.93
C PRO A 375 3.11 -23.90 13.96
N LEU A 376 1.82 -23.74 14.25
CA LEU A 376 0.97 -22.84 13.50
C LEU A 376 1.49 -21.41 13.67
N MET A 377 1.73 -20.73 12.56
CA MET A 377 1.96 -19.29 12.51
C MET A 377 1.12 -18.74 11.36
N MET A 378 0.02 -18.08 11.69
CA MET A 378 -0.90 -17.46 10.73
C MET A 378 -1.04 -15.97 11.04
N TYR A 379 -0.96 -15.14 10.01
CA TYR A 379 -1.22 -13.71 10.13
C TYR A 379 -2.62 -13.39 9.62
N ILE A 380 -3.41 -12.67 10.42
CA ILE A 380 -4.66 -12.06 9.97
C ILE A 380 -4.36 -10.65 9.47
N SER A 381 -4.62 -10.38 8.19
CA SER A 381 -4.38 -9.07 7.58
C SER A 381 -5.61 -8.17 7.60
N LYS A 382 -6.81 -8.72 7.45
CA LYS A 382 -8.06 -7.94 7.47
C LYS A 382 -9.26 -8.76 7.90
N MET A 383 -10.32 -8.07 8.28
CA MET A 383 -11.64 -8.64 8.52
C MET A 383 -12.52 -8.40 7.28
N VAL A 384 -13.06 -9.48 6.72
CA VAL A 384 -13.96 -9.43 5.57
C VAL A 384 -15.39 -9.52 6.08
N PRO A 385 -16.27 -8.56 5.76
CA PRO A 385 -17.67 -8.64 6.16
C PRO A 385 -18.37 -9.84 5.52
N THR A 386 -19.21 -10.51 6.28
CA THR A 386 -20.02 -11.63 5.78
C THR A 386 -21.40 -11.15 5.31
N SER A 387 -22.14 -12.01 4.60
CA SER A 387 -23.57 -11.77 4.32
C SER A 387 -24.40 -11.68 5.61
N ASP A 388 -23.94 -12.32 6.69
CA ASP A 388 -24.59 -12.27 7.99
C ASP A 388 -24.17 -10.99 8.72
N LYS A 389 -25.13 -10.06 8.87
CA LYS A 389 -24.89 -8.75 9.49
C LYS A 389 -24.26 -8.91 10.87
N GLY A 390 -23.10 -8.28 11.07
CA GLY A 390 -22.38 -8.24 12.34
C GLY A 390 -21.35 -9.36 12.56
N ARG A 391 -21.13 -10.24 11.58
CA ARG A 391 -20.04 -11.22 11.60
C ARG A 391 -19.00 -10.91 10.54
N PHE A 392 -17.75 -11.23 10.85
CA PHE A 392 -16.61 -11.06 9.95
C PHE A 392 -15.83 -12.36 9.80
N TYR A 393 -15.28 -12.58 8.61
CA TYR A 393 -14.25 -13.57 8.37
C TYR A 393 -12.89 -12.94 8.60
N ALA A 394 -12.04 -13.57 9.40
CA ALA A 394 -10.65 -13.18 9.53
C ALA A 394 -9.88 -13.72 8.32
N PHE A 395 -9.41 -12.82 7.46
CA PHE A 395 -8.67 -13.15 6.25
C PHE A 395 -7.18 -13.03 6.51
N GLY A 396 -6.42 -14.03 6.09
CA GLY A 396 -5.00 -14.10 6.41
C GLY A 396 -4.26 -15.19 5.66
N ARG A 397 -3.00 -15.39 6.05
CA ARG A 397 -2.11 -16.40 5.47
C ARG A 397 -1.47 -17.26 6.55
N VAL A 398 -1.44 -18.56 6.29
CA VAL A 398 -0.69 -19.53 7.09
C VAL A 398 0.77 -19.50 6.63
N PHE A 399 1.69 -19.03 7.47
CA PHE A 399 3.13 -19.02 7.21
C PHE A 399 3.80 -20.34 7.61
N ALA A 400 3.39 -20.92 8.73
CA ALA A 400 3.86 -22.23 9.21
C ALA A 400 2.71 -23.03 9.82
N GLY A 401 2.87 -24.35 9.90
CA GLY A 401 1.90 -25.29 10.43
C GLY A 401 0.67 -25.48 9.54
N ARG A 402 -0.39 -25.99 10.15
CA ARG A 402 -1.73 -26.17 9.56
C ARG A 402 -2.75 -25.53 10.48
N VAL A 403 -3.71 -24.81 9.92
CA VAL A 403 -4.91 -24.37 10.65
C VAL A 403 -6.05 -25.32 10.30
N ALA A 404 -6.80 -25.77 11.29
CA ALA A 404 -7.90 -26.70 11.09
C ALA A 404 -9.16 -26.28 11.83
N THR A 405 -10.31 -26.68 11.29
CA THR A 405 -11.60 -26.54 11.95
C THR A 405 -11.60 -27.30 13.28
N GLY A 406 -12.04 -26.65 14.36
CA GLY A 406 -12.05 -27.24 15.70
C GLY A 406 -10.70 -27.22 16.43
N MET A 407 -9.65 -26.67 15.82
CA MET A 407 -8.33 -26.53 16.44
C MET A 407 -8.36 -25.47 17.55
N LYS A 408 -7.76 -25.77 18.71
CA LYS A 408 -7.46 -24.76 19.72
C LYS A 408 -6.22 -23.97 19.30
N ALA A 409 -6.36 -22.66 19.22
CA ALA A 409 -5.28 -21.75 18.86
C ALA A 409 -5.22 -20.57 19.83
N ARG A 410 -4.04 -19.96 19.89
CA ARG A 410 -3.75 -18.74 20.63
C ARG A 410 -3.90 -17.58 19.63
N ILE A 411 -4.83 -16.68 19.91
CA ILE A 411 -5.09 -15.47 19.14
C ILE A 411 -4.37 -14.34 19.89
N GLN A 412 -3.29 -13.85 19.28
CA GLN A 412 -2.46 -12.77 19.78
C GLN A 412 -2.84 -11.50 19.04
N GLY A 413 -3.34 -10.50 19.76
CA GLY A 413 -3.58 -9.18 19.19
C GLY A 413 -2.27 -8.40 18.98
N PRO A 414 -2.35 -7.22 18.33
CA PRO A 414 -1.19 -6.41 17.94
C PRO A 414 -0.23 -6.07 19.08
N ASN A 415 -0.74 -5.94 20.31
CA ASN A 415 0.02 -5.46 21.47
C ASN A 415 0.46 -6.60 22.40
N TYR A 416 0.27 -7.86 21.98
CA TYR A 416 0.69 -9.01 22.75
C TYR A 416 2.21 -9.01 22.98
N VAL A 417 2.62 -9.26 24.22
CA VAL A 417 4.02 -9.45 24.62
C VAL A 417 4.16 -10.81 25.28
N VAL A 418 5.20 -11.55 24.89
CA VAL A 418 5.48 -12.89 25.41
C VAL A 418 5.55 -12.87 26.94
N GLY A 419 4.86 -13.82 27.57
CA GLY A 419 4.76 -13.93 29.03
C GLY A 419 3.63 -13.11 29.67
N LYS A 420 3.07 -12.10 28.98
CA LYS A 420 1.88 -11.38 29.46
C LYS A 420 0.59 -12.07 29.03
N LYS A 421 -0.52 -11.77 29.72
CA LYS A 421 -1.88 -12.21 29.36
C LYS A 421 -2.67 -11.13 28.61
N GLU A 422 -2.14 -9.91 28.55
CA GLU A 422 -2.76 -8.81 27.81
C GLU A 422 -2.77 -9.15 26.31
N ASP A 423 -3.90 -8.90 25.66
CA ASP A 423 -4.10 -9.13 24.23
C ASP A 423 -3.88 -10.59 23.75
N LEU A 424 -4.11 -11.56 24.65
CA LEU A 424 -4.01 -13.00 24.37
C LEU A 424 -5.34 -13.72 24.64
N TYR A 425 -5.82 -14.48 23.65
CA TYR A 425 -7.04 -15.28 23.76
C TYR A 425 -6.83 -16.70 23.26
N GLU A 426 -7.07 -17.70 24.12
CA GLU A 426 -7.00 -19.11 23.74
C GLU A 426 -8.39 -19.63 23.40
N LYS A 427 -8.65 -19.89 22.12
CA LYS A 427 -9.98 -20.21 21.60
C LYS A 427 -9.92 -21.25 20.49
N THR A 428 -11.06 -21.89 20.26
CA THR A 428 -11.21 -22.86 19.19
C THR A 428 -11.61 -22.16 17.90
N ILE A 429 -10.90 -22.45 16.81
CA ILE A 429 -11.27 -22.00 15.46
C ILE A 429 -12.55 -22.72 15.04
N GLN A 430 -13.61 -21.98 14.76
CA GLN A 430 -14.92 -22.58 14.48
C GLN A 430 -14.99 -23.24 13.11
N ARG A 431 -14.40 -22.59 12.09
CA ARG A 431 -14.37 -23.09 10.72
C ARG A 431 -13.24 -22.43 9.94
N THR A 432 -12.61 -23.21 9.08
CA THR A 432 -11.67 -22.78 8.04
C THR A 432 -12.39 -22.71 6.70
N ILE A 433 -12.19 -21.62 5.95
CA ILE A 433 -12.83 -21.38 4.66
C ILE A 433 -11.81 -20.90 3.63
N LEU A 434 -12.05 -21.23 2.36
CA LEU A 434 -11.33 -20.70 1.22
C LEU A 434 -12.20 -19.63 0.55
N MET A 435 -11.59 -18.47 0.32
CA MET A 435 -12.26 -17.30 -0.27
C MET A 435 -12.11 -17.34 -1.80
N MET A 436 -13.22 -17.41 -2.52
CA MET A 436 -13.31 -17.45 -3.99
C MET A 436 -14.11 -16.25 -4.50
N GLY A 437 -13.58 -15.05 -4.28
CA GLY A 437 -14.28 -13.81 -4.57
C GLY A 437 -15.55 -13.68 -3.74
N ARG A 438 -16.71 -13.85 -4.39
CA ARG A 438 -18.04 -13.77 -3.75
C ARG A 438 -18.47 -15.08 -3.08
N TYR A 439 -17.79 -16.19 -3.37
CA TYR A 439 -18.10 -17.50 -2.83
C TYR A 439 -17.12 -17.90 -1.74
N ILE A 440 -17.58 -18.74 -0.82
CA ILE A 440 -16.76 -19.32 0.23
C ILE A 440 -16.92 -20.83 0.21
N GLU A 441 -15.81 -21.54 0.32
CA GLU A 441 -15.79 -23.01 0.38
C GLU A 441 -15.27 -23.43 1.76
N PRO A 442 -16.06 -24.13 2.59
CA PRO A 442 -15.56 -24.71 3.84
C PRO A 442 -14.51 -25.79 3.57
N ILE A 443 -13.39 -25.74 4.27
CA ILE A 443 -12.30 -26.71 4.18
C ILE A 443 -11.94 -27.17 5.58
N GLU A 444 -11.57 -28.44 5.77
CA GLU A 444 -11.22 -28.99 7.09
C GLU A 444 -9.92 -28.42 7.64
N ASP A 445 -8.87 -28.36 6.81
CA ASP A 445 -7.56 -27.81 7.16
C ASP A 445 -6.88 -27.08 6.00
N ILE A 446 -6.03 -26.11 6.33
CA ILE A 446 -5.26 -25.32 5.35
C ILE A 446 -3.78 -25.29 5.78
N PRO A 447 -2.85 -25.82 4.95
CA PRO A 447 -1.43 -25.87 5.27
C PRO A 447 -0.69 -24.56 4.98
N ALA A 448 0.50 -24.45 5.57
CA ALA A 448 1.47 -23.37 5.33
C ALA A 448 1.64 -23.03 3.85
N GLY A 449 1.77 -21.72 3.57
CA GLY A 449 1.92 -21.15 2.23
C GLY A 449 0.61 -20.70 1.59
N ASN A 450 -0.55 -21.07 2.15
CA ASN A 450 -1.87 -20.77 1.58
C ASN A 450 -2.54 -19.59 2.30
N ILE A 451 -3.44 -18.93 1.55
CA ILE A 451 -4.38 -17.95 2.08
C ILE A 451 -5.58 -18.69 2.69
N ALA A 452 -6.07 -18.18 3.82
CA ALA A 452 -7.17 -18.79 4.56
C ALA A 452 -8.13 -17.71 5.10
N GLY A 453 -9.41 -18.03 5.13
CA GLY A 453 -10.41 -17.33 5.94
C GLY A 453 -10.76 -18.15 7.17
N LEU A 454 -10.94 -17.48 8.32
CA LEU A 454 -11.36 -18.11 9.57
C LEU A 454 -12.66 -17.52 10.09
N VAL A 455 -13.50 -18.38 10.67
CA VAL A 455 -14.74 -18.02 11.36
C VAL A 455 -14.54 -18.12 12.87
N GLY A 456 -15.04 -17.12 13.62
CA GLY A 456 -15.05 -17.10 15.08
C GLY A 456 -13.85 -16.41 15.74
N VAL A 457 -12.98 -15.76 14.96
CA VAL A 457 -11.82 -14.97 15.43
C VAL A 457 -12.20 -13.50 15.64
N ASP A 458 -13.22 -13.01 14.95
CA ASP A 458 -13.69 -11.62 14.89
C ASP A 458 -14.13 -11.03 16.24
N GLN A 459 -14.40 -11.87 17.23
CA GLN A 459 -14.74 -11.44 18.60
C GLN A 459 -13.51 -11.01 19.40
N TYR A 460 -12.34 -11.55 19.08
CA TYR A 460 -11.11 -11.41 19.87
C TYR A 460 -10.11 -10.46 19.22
N LEU A 461 -10.24 -10.26 17.91
CA LEU A 461 -9.31 -9.48 17.11
C LEU A 461 -10.09 -8.43 16.34
N VAL A 462 -9.62 -7.18 16.37
CA VAL A 462 -10.31 -6.06 15.72
C VAL A 462 -9.84 -5.88 14.28
N LYS A 463 -8.52 -5.81 14.05
CA LYS A 463 -7.92 -5.51 12.75
C LYS A 463 -7.05 -6.66 12.25
N GLY A 464 -5.80 -6.71 12.73
CA GLY A 464 -4.82 -7.74 12.40
C GLY A 464 -4.18 -8.33 13.65
N GLY A 465 -3.43 -9.41 13.47
CA GLY A 465 -2.67 -10.05 14.54
C GLY A 465 -2.29 -11.48 14.19
N THR A 466 -1.77 -12.20 15.19
CA THR A 466 -1.09 -13.48 14.99
C THR A 466 -1.90 -14.61 15.59
N ILE A 467 -2.06 -15.70 14.85
CA ILE A 467 -2.68 -16.93 15.34
C ILE A 467 -1.62 -18.03 15.38
N THR A 468 -1.51 -18.70 16.51
CA THR A 468 -0.44 -19.67 16.74
C THR A 468 -0.83 -20.79 17.68
N THR A 469 -0.13 -21.92 17.57
CA THR A 469 -0.17 -23.02 18.54
C THR A 469 1.06 -23.06 19.45
N TYR A 470 2.08 -22.23 19.17
CA TYR A 470 3.30 -22.18 19.95
C TYR A 470 3.13 -21.27 21.17
N LYS A 471 3.64 -21.70 22.33
CA LYS A 471 3.44 -20.98 23.60
C LYS A 471 4.36 -19.76 23.73
N ASP A 472 5.56 -19.87 23.21
CA ASP A 472 6.59 -18.84 23.33
C ASP A 472 6.75 -18.05 22.02
N SER A 473 5.73 -18.09 21.16
CA SER A 473 5.70 -17.32 19.91
C SER A 473 5.59 -15.83 20.16
N HIS A 474 6.37 -15.09 19.39
CA HIS A 474 6.24 -13.66 19.26
C HIS A 474 5.21 -13.31 18.20
N ASN A 475 4.81 -12.04 18.16
CA ASN A 475 3.93 -11.54 17.13
C ASN A 475 4.64 -11.49 15.77
N LEU A 476 3.86 -11.63 14.71
CA LEU A 476 4.25 -11.13 13.41
C LEU A 476 4.10 -9.61 13.40
N ARG A 477 5.06 -8.92 12.79
CA ARG A 477 5.12 -7.46 12.76
C ARG A 477 3.78 -6.89 12.31
N VAL A 478 3.28 -5.90 13.04
CA VAL A 478 2.05 -5.21 12.67
C VAL A 478 2.27 -4.41 11.38
N MET A 479 1.22 -4.22 10.59
CA MET A 479 1.28 -3.39 9.38
C MET A 479 1.51 -1.93 9.74
N LYS A 480 2.47 -1.31 9.05
CA LYS A 480 2.65 0.14 9.07
C LYS A 480 1.92 0.71 7.88
N PHE A 481 0.84 1.45 8.12
CA PHE A 481 0.14 2.14 7.05
C PHE A 481 0.97 3.34 6.61
N SER A 482 1.11 3.52 5.31
CA SER A 482 1.84 4.67 4.73
C SER A 482 1.07 5.98 4.84
N VAL A 483 -0.24 5.91 5.08
CA VAL A 483 -1.14 7.06 5.14
C VAL A 483 -1.75 7.14 6.52
N SER A 484 -1.77 8.35 7.07
CA SER A 484 -2.44 8.65 8.34
C SER A 484 -3.89 9.10 8.09
N PRO A 485 -4.85 8.69 8.93
CA PRO A 485 -6.22 9.17 8.84
C PRO A 485 -6.31 10.61 9.36
N VAL A 486 -6.15 11.58 8.47
CA VAL A 486 -6.07 13.01 8.81
C VAL A 486 -7.43 13.72 8.79
N VAL A 487 -8.40 13.20 8.02
CA VAL A 487 -9.74 13.80 7.87
C VAL A 487 -10.68 13.18 8.89
N ARG A 488 -11.36 14.00 9.70
CA ARG A 488 -12.28 13.61 10.75
C ARG A 488 -13.69 14.14 10.49
N VAL A 489 -14.71 13.36 10.81
CA VAL A 489 -16.12 13.80 10.85
C VAL A 489 -16.74 13.33 12.16
N ALA A 490 -17.48 14.22 12.83
CA ALA A 490 -18.31 13.87 13.96
C ALA A 490 -19.62 13.25 13.47
N VAL A 491 -20.05 12.17 14.12
CA VAL A 491 -21.27 11.42 13.79
C VAL A 491 -22.17 11.30 15.01
N GLU A 492 -23.46 11.52 14.79
CA GLU A 492 -24.51 11.38 15.80
C GLU A 492 -25.70 10.62 15.22
N PRO A 493 -26.46 9.86 16.01
CA PRO A 493 -27.69 9.28 15.53
C PRO A 493 -28.76 10.37 15.39
N LYS A 494 -29.59 10.34 14.34
CA LYS A 494 -30.71 11.31 14.23
C LYS A 494 -31.67 11.19 15.40
N ASN A 495 -31.86 9.97 15.90
CA ASN A 495 -32.66 9.66 17.08
C ASN A 495 -31.75 9.26 18.23
N ALA A 496 -31.83 9.95 19.38
CA ALA A 496 -31.00 9.65 20.54
C ALA A 496 -31.14 8.20 21.05
N GLY A 497 -32.32 7.58 20.88
CA GLY A 497 -32.57 6.19 21.26
C GLY A 497 -31.79 5.15 20.45
N ASP A 498 -31.27 5.52 19.28
CA ASP A 498 -30.47 4.64 18.41
C ASP A 498 -28.96 4.68 18.74
N LEU A 499 -28.54 5.45 19.76
CA LEU A 499 -27.13 5.55 20.18
C LEU A 499 -26.45 4.19 20.41
N PRO A 500 -27.09 3.18 21.05
CA PRO A 500 -26.47 1.86 21.19
C PRO A 500 -26.15 1.17 19.85
N LYS A 501 -26.99 1.38 18.83
CA LYS A 501 -26.75 0.86 17.48
C LYS A 501 -25.62 1.60 16.78
N LEU A 502 -25.52 2.92 16.98
CA LEU A 502 -24.38 3.70 16.46
C LEU A 502 -23.06 3.19 17.04
N VAL A 503 -22.98 3.03 18.37
CA VAL A 503 -21.76 2.55 19.04
C VAL A 503 -21.37 1.17 18.55
N GLU A 504 -22.33 0.25 18.40
CA GLU A 504 -22.09 -1.08 17.84
C GLU A 504 -21.69 -1.02 16.36
N GLY A 505 -22.31 -0.15 15.57
CA GLY A 505 -21.96 0.09 14.17
C GLY A 505 -20.54 0.63 14.00
N LEU A 506 -20.12 1.58 14.85
CA LEU A 506 -18.76 2.11 14.87
C LEU A 506 -17.72 1.04 15.18
N LYS A 507 -18.01 0.14 16.13
CA LYS A 507 -17.14 -1.02 16.40
C LYS A 507 -17.01 -1.94 15.19
N ARG A 508 -18.08 -2.14 14.43
CA ARG A 508 -18.06 -2.95 13.20
C ARG A 508 -17.31 -2.26 12.06
N LEU A 509 -17.48 -0.95 11.91
CA LEU A 509 -16.74 -0.14 10.94
C LEU A 509 -15.23 -0.20 11.22
N ALA A 510 -14.84 0.01 12.48
CA ALA A 510 -13.44 -0.10 12.93
C ALA A 510 -12.81 -1.49 12.73
N LYS A 511 -13.64 -2.54 12.64
CA LYS A 511 -13.19 -3.89 12.27
C LYS A 511 -13.07 -4.05 10.75
N SER A 512 -14.06 -3.57 10.00
CA SER A 512 -14.10 -3.76 8.54
C SER A 512 -12.98 -3.03 7.80
N ASP A 513 -12.60 -1.84 8.26
CA ASP A 513 -11.58 -1.02 7.59
C ASP A 513 -10.27 -0.99 8.43
N PRO A 514 -9.12 -1.40 7.87
CA PRO A 514 -7.87 -1.42 8.62
C PRO A 514 -7.37 -0.04 9.06
N MET A 515 -7.69 1.04 8.34
CA MET A 515 -7.17 2.39 8.61
C MET A 515 -8.12 3.23 9.46
N VAL A 516 -9.43 3.04 9.31
CA VAL A 516 -10.42 3.88 9.98
C VAL A 516 -10.18 3.90 11.49
N GLN A 517 -10.32 5.08 12.08
CA GLN A 517 -10.27 5.27 13.53
C GLN A 517 -11.62 5.80 13.98
N CYS A 518 -12.29 5.04 14.86
CA CYS A 518 -13.51 5.48 15.52
C CYS A 518 -13.15 5.85 16.95
N LEU A 519 -13.19 7.15 17.25
CA LEU A 519 -12.81 7.71 18.54
C LEU A 519 -14.06 8.25 19.24
N PHE A 520 -14.04 8.26 20.57
CA PHE A 520 -15.02 8.96 21.39
C PHE A 520 -14.28 10.09 22.10
N GLU A 521 -14.68 11.33 21.84
CA GLU A 521 -14.10 12.51 22.49
C GLU A 521 -14.81 12.79 23.82
N GLU A 522 -14.10 13.43 24.77
CA GLU A 522 -14.66 13.78 26.08
C GLU A 522 -15.83 14.77 25.99
N SER A 523 -15.94 15.50 24.87
CA SER A 523 -17.09 16.35 24.51
C SER A 523 -18.39 15.56 24.33
N GLY A 524 -18.31 14.23 24.21
CA GLY A 524 -19.44 13.35 23.91
C GLY A 524 -19.64 13.06 22.42
N GLU A 525 -18.74 13.57 21.56
CA GLU A 525 -18.79 13.35 20.12
C GLU A 525 -18.17 12.00 19.72
N HIS A 526 -18.81 11.29 18.79
CA HIS A 526 -18.22 10.14 18.11
C HIS A 526 -17.53 10.62 16.83
N ILE A 527 -16.23 10.41 16.73
CA ILE A 527 -15.43 10.86 15.59
C ILE A 527 -15.03 9.66 14.73
N ILE A 528 -15.17 9.79 13.41
CA ILE A 528 -14.62 8.88 12.42
C ILE A 528 -13.49 9.59 11.69
N ALA A 529 -12.28 9.03 11.74
CA ALA A 529 -11.13 9.51 11.00
C ALA A 529 -10.80 8.56 9.83
N GLY A 530 -10.59 9.13 8.64
CA GLY A 530 -10.23 8.42 7.41
C GLY A 530 -9.06 9.06 6.67
N ALA A 531 -8.55 8.36 5.66
CA ALA A 531 -7.40 8.79 4.85
C ALA A 531 -7.68 10.08 4.06
N GLY A 532 -8.91 10.20 3.55
CA GLY A 532 -9.34 11.24 2.62
C GLY A 532 -10.86 11.33 2.57
N GLU A 533 -11.36 12.29 1.79
CA GLU A 533 -12.80 12.60 1.68
C GLU A 533 -13.59 11.41 1.12
N LEU A 534 -13.09 10.78 0.06
CA LEU A 534 -13.78 9.64 -0.59
C LEU A 534 -13.85 8.43 0.34
N HIS A 535 -12.75 8.11 1.02
CA HIS A 535 -12.77 7.01 2.00
C HIS A 535 -13.75 7.31 3.14
N LEU A 536 -13.81 8.54 3.64
CA LEU A 536 -14.76 8.88 4.71
C LEU A 536 -16.22 8.84 4.22
N GLU A 537 -16.50 9.27 2.99
CA GLU A 537 -17.82 9.14 2.35
C GLU A 537 -18.30 7.69 2.34
N ILE A 538 -17.44 6.75 1.91
CA ILE A 538 -17.74 5.31 1.89
C ILE A 538 -17.91 4.76 3.31
N CYS A 539 -17.05 5.12 4.25
CA CYS A 539 -17.16 4.68 5.64
C CYS A 539 -18.46 5.15 6.31
N LEU A 540 -18.88 6.39 6.04
CA LEU A 540 -20.15 6.92 6.54
C LEU A 540 -21.35 6.19 5.92
N LYS A 541 -21.28 5.87 4.63
CA LYS A 541 -22.30 5.08 3.94
C LYS A 541 -22.37 3.64 4.49
N ASP A 542 -21.24 2.96 4.64
CA ASP A 542 -21.16 1.62 5.24
C ASP A 542 -21.72 1.64 6.68
N LEU A 543 -21.48 2.72 7.43
CA LEU A 543 -22.03 2.89 8.77
C LEU A 543 -23.57 3.03 8.76
N GLU A 544 -24.11 3.91 7.92
CA GLU A 544 -25.54 4.20 7.83
C GLU A 544 -26.34 3.03 7.22
N GLU A 545 -25.82 2.37 6.19
CA GLU A 545 -26.53 1.33 5.42
C GLU A 545 -26.27 -0.10 5.96
N ASP A 546 -25.03 -0.44 6.31
CA ASP A 546 -24.63 -1.83 6.56
C ASP A 546 -24.35 -2.15 8.04
N HIS A 547 -23.69 -1.26 8.77
CA HIS A 547 -23.20 -1.55 10.12
C HIS A 547 -24.17 -1.15 11.23
N ALA A 548 -24.53 0.13 11.29
CA ALA A 548 -25.48 0.67 12.28
C ALA A 548 -26.93 0.56 11.77
N CYS A 549 -27.16 0.65 10.46
CA CYS A 549 -28.48 0.60 9.82
C CYS A 549 -29.45 1.65 10.41
N ILE A 550 -28.97 2.86 10.66
CA ILE A 550 -29.74 3.97 11.23
C ILE A 550 -29.40 5.27 10.50
N PRO A 551 -30.36 6.21 10.41
CA PRO A 551 -30.06 7.55 9.92
C PRO A 551 -29.08 8.28 10.83
N ILE A 552 -27.98 8.79 10.28
CA ILE A 552 -26.96 9.55 11.01
C ILE A 552 -26.95 11.03 10.64
N LYS A 553 -26.54 11.87 11.58
CA LYS A 553 -26.12 13.26 11.35
C LYS A 553 -24.60 13.26 11.28
N LYS A 554 -24.06 13.97 10.30
CA LYS A 554 -22.62 14.13 10.08
C LYS A 554 -22.28 15.60 10.14
N SER A 555 -21.19 15.94 10.85
CA SER A 555 -20.62 17.28 10.81
C SER A 555 -19.90 17.52 9.48
N ASP A 556 -19.48 18.77 9.28
CA ASP A 556 -18.50 19.08 8.25
C ASP A 556 -17.16 18.39 8.57
N PRO A 557 -16.40 17.97 7.55
CA PRO A 557 -15.10 17.36 7.74
C PRO A 557 -14.10 18.39 8.29
N VAL A 558 -13.31 17.95 9.26
CA VAL A 558 -12.25 18.74 9.91
C VAL A 558 -10.94 17.98 9.85
N VAL A 559 -9.82 18.71 9.90
CA VAL A 559 -8.49 18.08 9.87
C VAL A 559 -7.89 17.92 11.27
N SER A 560 -7.07 16.88 11.41
CA SER A 560 -6.21 16.70 12.57
C SER A 560 -4.99 17.61 12.47
N TYR A 561 -4.74 18.42 13.49
CA TYR A 561 -3.51 19.21 13.59
C TYR A 561 -2.47 18.50 14.47
N ARG A 562 -1.25 19.02 14.48
CA ARG A 562 -0.24 18.68 15.48
C ARG A 562 0.26 19.94 16.15
N GLU A 563 0.80 19.81 17.35
CA GLU A 563 1.43 20.90 18.08
C GLU A 563 2.96 20.73 18.03
N THR A 564 3.69 21.83 17.89
CA THR A 564 5.16 21.83 17.87
C THR A 564 5.72 23.09 18.54
N VAL A 565 7.05 23.20 18.60
CA VAL A 565 7.78 24.38 19.08
C VAL A 565 8.77 24.82 18.01
N THR A 566 9.06 26.12 17.90
CA THR A 566 10.02 26.63 16.91
C THR A 566 11.36 27.07 17.50
N GLU A 567 11.41 27.29 18.81
CA GLU A 567 12.61 27.76 19.50
C GLU A 567 12.89 26.93 20.76
N GLU A 568 14.08 27.08 21.34
CA GLU A 568 14.35 26.55 22.68
C GLU A 568 13.61 27.37 23.74
N SER A 569 13.15 26.72 24.81
CA SER A 569 12.58 27.38 25.98
C SER A 569 13.49 28.50 26.49
N GLU A 570 12.94 29.71 26.60
CA GLU A 570 13.67 30.90 27.07
C GLU A 570 14.19 30.74 28.52
N ILE A 571 13.50 29.95 29.33
CA ILE A 571 13.85 29.67 30.73
C ILE A 571 13.84 28.17 31.01
N VAL A 572 14.61 27.75 32.04
CA VAL A 572 14.47 26.40 32.59
C VAL A 572 13.18 26.35 33.42
N CYS A 573 12.20 25.59 32.94
CA CYS A 573 10.90 25.50 33.58
C CYS A 573 10.96 24.56 34.78
N LEU A 574 10.32 24.95 35.88
CA LEU A 574 10.22 24.17 37.11
C LEU A 574 8.76 23.78 37.37
N SER A 575 8.53 22.52 37.76
CA SER A 575 7.29 22.15 38.44
C SER A 575 7.54 21.34 39.72
N LYS A 576 6.67 21.55 40.72
CA LYS A 576 6.70 20.89 42.03
C LYS A 576 5.60 19.82 42.11
N SER A 577 5.86 18.75 42.86
CA SER A 577 4.82 17.76 43.21
C SER A 577 3.77 18.32 44.16
N PRO A 578 2.57 17.71 44.23
CA PRO A 578 1.55 18.09 45.21
C PRO A 578 2.07 18.11 46.65
N ASN A 579 2.97 17.19 47.00
CA ASN A 579 3.65 17.18 48.30
C ASN A 579 4.84 18.17 48.42
N LYS A 580 5.15 18.95 47.38
CA LYS A 580 6.20 19.97 47.28
C LYS A 580 7.65 19.49 47.47
N HIS A 581 7.86 18.18 47.59
CA HIS A 581 9.16 17.60 47.84
C HIS A 581 9.90 17.17 46.56
N ASN A 582 9.18 16.93 45.47
CA ASN A 582 9.78 16.61 44.18
C ASN A 582 9.73 17.83 43.26
N ARG A 583 10.81 18.04 42.51
CA ARG A 583 10.98 19.19 41.61
C ARG A 583 11.59 18.68 40.32
N LEU A 584 10.99 19.05 39.19
CA LEU A 584 11.50 18.71 37.86
C LEU A 584 11.85 20.00 37.14
N PHE A 585 13.05 20.03 36.54
CA PHE A 585 13.54 21.13 35.74
C PHE A 585 13.69 20.68 34.28
N CYS A 586 13.00 21.34 33.36
CA CYS A 586 12.96 20.94 31.96
C CYS A 586 13.07 22.12 31.00
N LYS A 587 13.66 21.88 29.84
CA LYS A 587 13.54 22.72 28.66
C LYS A 587 12.98 21.92 27.48
N ALA A 588 12.31 22.59 26.57
CA ALA A 588 11.87 22.05 25.30
C ALA A 588 12.59 22.78 24.14
N ARG A 589 12.85 22.07 23.05
CA ARG A 589 13.39 22.64 21.80
C ARG A 589 12.90 21.85 20.60
N PRO A 590 12.89 22.44 19.38
CA PRO A 590 12.59 21.68 18.17
C PRO A 590 13.60 20.57 17.94
N LEU A 591 13.14 19.47 17.35
CA LEU A 591 14.02 18.48 16.72
C LEU A 591 14.63 19.07 15.44
N ALA A 592 15.79 18.55 15.04
CA ALA A 592 16.42 18.91 13.78
C ALA A 592 15.53 18.56 12.58
N ASP A 593 15.62 19.34 11.52
CA ASP A 593 14.86 19.11 10.29
C ASP A 593 15.10 17.70 9.74
N GLY A 594 14.04 17.04 9.26
CA GLY A 594 14.11 15.67 8.74
C GLY A 594 14.16 14.56 9.79
N LEU A 595 14.50 14.86 11.06
CA LEU A 595 14.52 13.87 12.13
C LEU A 595 13.10 13.36 12.48
N PRO A 596 12.07 14.21 12.60
CA PRO A 596 10.70 13.72 12.81
C PRO A 596 10.26 12.73 11.75
N GLU A 597 10.56 13.02 10.48
CA GLU A 597 10.25 12.16 9.33
C GLU A 597 11.03 10.84 9.40
N ALA A 598 12.31 10.88 9.80
CA ALA A 598 13.13 9.69 9.96
C ALA A 598 12.62 8.76 11.08
N ILE A 599 12.15 9.33 12.20
CA ILE A 599 11.51 8.57 13.28
C ILE A 599 10.20 7.95 12.78
N GLU A 600 9.35 8.74 12.12
CA GLU A 600 8.07 8.28 11.56
C GLU A 600 8.25 7.22 10.48
N ARG A 601 9.32 7.28 9.65
CA ARG A 601 9.66 6.22 8.68
C ARG A 601 10.24 4.98 9.35
N GLY A 602 10.81 5.11 10.54
CA GLY A 602 11.44 4.03 11.29
C GLY A 602 12.94 3.88 10.98
N ASP A 603 13.56 4.90 10.38
CA ASP A 603 15.01 4.98 10.18
C ASP A 603 15.75 5.15 11.52
N VAL A 604 15.04 5.68 12.53
CA VAL A 604 15.46 5.82 13.93
C VAL A 604 14.35 5.26 14.81
N ASN A 605 14.61 4.14 15.49
CA ASN A 605 13.60 3.43 16.28
C ASN A 605 13.99 3.30 17.76
N PRO A 606 13.03 3.37 18.70
CA PRO A 606 13.22 2.97 20.08
C PRO A 606 13.88 1.60 20.27
N SER A 607 13.58 0.62 19.40
CA SER A 607 14.10 -0.75 19.49
C SER A 607 15.54 -0.91 18.96
N ASP A 608 16.09 0.10 18.30
CA ASP A 608 17.47 0.04 17.79
C ASP A 608 18.50 -0.02 18.93
N ASP A 609 19.64 -0.66 18.66
CA ASP A 609 20.77 -0.62 19.59
C ASP A 609 21.15 0.85 19.88
N PRO A 610 21.23 1.27 21.17
CA PRO A 610 21.47 2.66 21.52
C PRO A 610 22.75 3.27 20.94
N LYS A 611 23.80 2.49 20.70
CA LYS A 611 25.05 3.00 20.11
C LYS A 611 24.89 3.24 18.62
N SER A 612 24.29 2.30 17.91
CA SER A 612 23.98 2.42 16.48
C SER A 612 23.04 3.61 16.24
N ARG A 613 21.98 3.73 17.04
CA ARG A 613 21.05 4.86 17.00
C ARG A 613 21.76 6.19 17.26
N ALA A 614 22.59 6.26 18.31
CA ALA A 614 23.32 7.49 18.62
C ALA A 614 24.25 7.91 17.47
N LYS A 615 24.89 6.95 16.80
CA LYS A 615 25.73 7.24 15.63
C LYS A 615 24.91 7.85 14.48
N ILE A 616 23.74 7.29 14.16
CA ILE A 616 22.86 7.84 13.12
C ILE A 616 22.44 9.27 13.45
N LEU A 617 22.08 9.51 14.71
CA LEU A 617 21.66 10.83 15.19
C LEU A 617 22.77 11.87 15.12
N THR A 618 24.00 11.50 15.48
CA THR A 618 25.16 12.40 15.39
C THR A 618 25.58 12.64 13.94
N ASP A 619 25.69 11.58 13.12
CA ASP A 619 26.22 11.67 11.76
C ASP A 619 25.26 12.35 10.78
N LYS A 620 23.94 12.10 10.90
CA LYS A 620 22.93 12.62 9.95
C LYS A 620 22.17 13.85 10.42
N PHE A 621 21.97 13.98 11.74
CA PHE A 621 21.10 15.01 12.33
C PHE A 621 21.84 15.92 13.31
N GLU A 622 23.18 15.85 13.33
CA GLU A 622 24.06 16.71 14.12
C GLU A 622 23.73 16.74 15.63
N MET A 623 23.12 15.67 16.15
CA MET A 623 22.81 15.56 17.57
C MET A 623 24.07 15.24 18.38
N ASP A 624 24.26 15.91 19.52
CA ASP A 624 25.36 15.60 20.44
C ASP A 624 25.36 14.11 20.82
N ALA A 625 26.53 13.49 20.77
CA ALA A 625 26.68 12.05 20.96
C ALA A 625 26.35 11.61 22.41
N THR A 626 26.50 12.50 23.39
CA THR A 626 26.14 12.24 24.79
C THR A 626 24.63 12.23 24.93
N ASP A 627 23.97 13.25 24.38
CA ASP A 627 22.51 13.37 24.39
C ASP A 627 21.84 12.23 23.64
N ALA A 628 22.37 11.86 22.47
CA ALA A 628 21.82 10.80 21.64
C ALA A 628 21.84 9.42 22.34
N ARG A 629 22.80 9.19 23.24
CA ARG A 629 22.87 7.99 24.09
C ARG A 629 21.94 8.05 25.31
N LYS A 630 21.54 9.25 25.70
CA LYS A 630 20.66 9.52 26.85
C LYS A 630 19.18 9.62 26.48
N ILE A 631 18.81 9.35 25.23
CA ILE A 631 17.42 9.23 24.82
C ILE A 631 16.75 8.12 25.61
N TRP A 632 15.74 8.49 26.38
CA TRP A 632 15.04 7.57 27.26
C TRP A 632 13.84 6.93 26.57
N CYS A 633 13.00 7.73 25.93
CA CYS A 633 11.85 7.23 25.19
C CYS A 633 11.40 8.21 24.09
N PHE A 634 10.59 7.67 23.18
CA PHE A 634 9.94 8.38 22.09
C PHE A 634 8.46 8.55 22.43
N GLY A 635 7.82 9.63 21.98
CA GLY A 635 6.42 9.90 22.32
C GLY A 635 5.66 10.62 21.22
N PRO A 636 4.32 10.52 21.17
CA PRO A 636 3.49 9.67 22.04
C PRO A 636 3.57 8.18 21.65
N GLU A 637 3.02 7.33 22.52
CA GLU A 637 2.86 5.87 22.34
C GLU A 637 4.15 5.10 22.06
N GLY A 638 5.30 5.64 22.46
CA GLY A 638 6.58 4.95 22.32
C GLY A 638 7.21 5.00 20.94
N THR A 639 6.52 5.48 19.89
CA THR A 639 7.06 5.58 18.52
C THR A 639 6.90 6.96 17.88
N GLY A 640 6.26 7.91 18.57
CA GLY A 640 6.05 9.24 18.03
C GLY A 640 7.35 10.07 17.95
N ALA A 641 7.33 11.07 17.07
CA ALA A 641 8.46 11.94 16.77
C ALA A 641 8.73 13.03 17.83
N ASN A 642 8.80 12.63 19.10
CA ASN A 642 9.24 13.49 20.22
C ASN A 642 10.24 12.71 21.08
N LEU A 643 11.24 13.39 21.65
CA LEU A 643 12.31 12.76 22.43
C LEU A 643 12.33 13.26 23.88
N LEU A 644 12.52 12.34 24.82
CA LEU A 644 12.86 12.65 26.21
C LEU A 644 14.32 12.28 26.49
N ILE A 645 15.09 13.22 27.04
CA ILE A 645 16.51 13.05 27.38
C ILE A 645 16.71 13.07 28.92
N ASP A 646 17.55 12.13 29.41
CA ASP A 646 18.17 12.10 30.76
C ASP A 646 17.31 11.71 31.99
N ASP A 647 16.03 11.32 31.87
CA ASP A 647 15.28 10.75 33.02
C ASP A 647 14.08 9.84 32.66
N SER A 648 13.64 9.07 33.66
CA SER A 648 12.67 7.97 33.63
C SER A 648 11.20 8.36 33.83
N VAL A 649 10.82 9.59 33.48
CA VAL A 649 9.44 10.09 33.66
C VAL A 649 8.51 9.77 32.48
N VAL A 650 8.54 8.51 32.04
CA VAL A 650 7.92 8.04 30.81
C VAL A 650 6.41 8.29 30.80
N ALA A 651 5.67 7.90 31.84
CA ALA A 651 4.21 8.00 31.84
C ALA A 651 3.72 9.45 31.72
N GLY A 652 4.39 10.40 32.39
CA GLY A 652 4.09 11.83 32.27
C GLY A 652 4.41 12.38 30.88
N PHE A 653 5.52 11.95 30.29
CA PHE A 653 5.93 12.34 28.94
C PHE A 653 5.00 11.79 27.85
N GLN A 654 4.63 10.51 27.91
CA GLN A 654 3.69 9.90 26.97
C GLN A 654 2.33 10.60 27.01
N TRP A 655 1.87 10.98 28.20
CA TRP A 655 0.63 11.72 28.35
C TRP A 655 0.75 13.15 27.80
N ALA A 656 1.80 13.88 28.18
CA ALA A 656 2.01 15.26 27.72
C ALA A 656 2.17 15.35 26.20
N THR A 657 2.85 14.40 25.57
CA THR A 657 3.01 14.35 24.11
C THR A 657 1.76 13.89 23.36
N LYS A 658 0.83 13.21 24.04
CA LYS A 658 -0.45 12.79 23.45
C LYS A 658 -1.47 13.92 23.42
N GLU A 659 -1.54 14.73 24.47
CA GLU A 659 -2.50 15.83 24.54
C GLU A 659 -1.87 17.19 24.13
N GLY A 660 -0.59 17.48 24.33
CA GLY A 660 -0.11 18.84 24.05
C GLY A 660 -0.80 19.90 24.94
N VAL A 661 -0.52 21.19 24.73
CA VAL A 661 -0.94 22.27 25.64
C VAL A 661 -1.89 23.28 24.99
N LEU A 662 -1.85 23.42 23.66
CA LEU A 662 -2.64 24.42 22.95
C LEU A 662 -4.10 23.99 22.84
N CYS A 663 -4.38 22.79 22.34
CA CYS A 663 -5.74 22.34 22.05
C CYS A 663 -5.96 20.82 22.15
N ASP A 664 -5.21 20.14 22.99
CA ASP A 664 -5.29 18.70 23.21
C ASP A 664 -4.99 17.86 21.94
N GLU A 665 -4.09 18.31 21.06
CA GLU A 665 -3.59 17.55 19.90
C GLU A 665 -2.16 17.02 20.12
N ASN A 666 -1.85 15.86 19.52
CA ASN A 666 -0.54 15.24 19.68
C ASN A 666 0.62 16.19 19.31
N LEU A 667 1.64 16.19 20.17
CA LEU A 667 2.90 16.88 19.89
C LEU A 667 3.66 16.18 18.76
N ARG A 668 4.42 16.95 17.98
CA ARG A 668 5.34 16.46 16.96
C ARG A 668 6.58 17.34 16.89
N GLY A 669 7.75 16.72 16.79
CA GLY A 669 8.99 17.44 16.53
C GLY A 669 9.58 18.10 17.77
N VAL A 670 9.23 17.66 18.99
CA VAL A 670 9.68 18.30 20.23
C VAL A 670 10.67 17.42 20.99
N ARG A 671 11.80 18.01 21.36
CA ARG A 671 12.79 17.42 22.27
C ARG A 671 12.65 18.04 23.65
N PHE A 672 12.62 17.21 24.68
CA PHE A 672 12.61 17.61 26.07
C PHE A 672 13.89 17.18 26.77
N ASP A 673 14.55 18.14 27.41
CA ASP A 673 15.77 17.92 28.18
C ASP A 673 15.48 18.13 29.66
N ILE A 674 15.58 17.05 30.44
CA ILE A 674 15.52 17.12 31.90
C ILE A 674 16.89 17.58 32.40
N HIS A 675 16.93 18.77 33.00
CA HIS A 675 18.16 19.36 33.50
C HIS A 675 18.48 18.94 34.93
N ASP A 676 17.46 18.86 35.78
CA ASP A 676 17.62 18.51 37.19
C ASP A 676 16.31 17.94 37.76
N VAL A 677 16.46 17.09 38.77
CA VAL A 677 15.38 16.35 39.42
C VAL A 677 15.67 16.29 40.92
N THR A 678 14.93 17.07 41.70
CA THR A 678 14.91 16.90 43.16
C THR A 678 13.86 15.87 43.51
N LEU A 679 14.26 14.80 44.21
CA LEU A 679 13.36 13.72 44.62
C LEU A 679 13.36 13.59 46.15
N HIS A 680 12.18 13.34 46.73
CA HIS A 680 12.07 13.01 48.16
C HIS A 680 12.87 11.73 48.48
N ALA A 681 13.48 11.62 49.66
CA ALA A 681 14.29 10.46 50.01
C ALA A 681 13.48 9.14 49.94
N ASP A 682 12.29 9.12 50.56
CA ASP A 682 11.44 7.93 50.58
C ASP A 682 10.67 7.72 49.27
N ALA A 683 10.68 6.48 48.77
CA ALA A 683 9.97 6.11 47.54
C ALA A 683 8.43 6.24 47.65
N ILE A 684 7.88 6.13 48.86
CA ILE A 684 6.43 6.30 49.13
C ILE A 684 5.97 7.71 48.75
N HIS A 685 6.81 8.72 48.94
CA HIS A 685 6.53 10.12 48.60
C HIS A 685 6.87 10.47 47.13
N ARG A 686 7.22 9.46 46.32
CA ARG A 686 7.58 9.56 44.89
C ARG A 686 6.71 8.69 43.98
N GLY A 687 5.54 8.26 44.46
CA GLY A 687 4.61 7.45 43.67
C GLY A 687 4.13 8.17 42.39
N GLY A 688 3.57 7.40 41.45
CA GLY A 688 3.13 7.91 40.15
C GLY A 688 2.15 9.10 40.24
N GLY A 689 1.25 9.12 41.22
CA GLY A 689 0.34 10.25 41.46
C GLY A 689 1.02 11.56 41.87
N GLN A 690 2.29 11.52 42.27
CA GLN A 690 3.09 12.71 42.57
C GLN A 690 3.93 13.14 41.37
N ILE A 691 4.59 12.20 40.70
CA ILE A 691 5.56 12.49 39.64
C ILE A 691 4.90 12.74 38.28
N ILE A 692 3.87 11.95 37.91
CA ILE A 692 3.24 12.03 36.58
C ILE A 692 2.61 13.41 36.34
N PRO A 693 1.80 13.98 37.26
CA PRO A 693 1.23 15.31 37.06
C PRO A 693 2.28 16.40 37.03
N THR A 694 3.33 16.30 37.85
CA THR A 694 4.45 17.27 37.88
C THR A 694 5.24 17.27 36.58
N ALA A 695 5.50 16.09 36.02
CA ALA A 695 6.18 15.96 34.75
C ALA A 695 5.32 16.54 33.62
N ARG A 696 4.03 16.21 33.57
CA ARG A 696 3.11 16.79 32.60
C ARG A 696 3.10 18.33 32.67
N ARG A 697 3.05 18.89 33.88
CA ARG A 697 3.11 20.34 34.11
C ARG A 697 4.43 20.94 33.62
N VAL A 698 5.58 20.35 33.96
CA VAL A 698 6.88 20.92 33.52
C VAL A 698 7.04 20.86 32.00
N PHE A 699 6.55 19.81 31.34
CA PHE A 699 6.57 19.71 29.89
C PHE A 699 5.70 20.81 29.26
N TYR A 700 4.48 21.02 29.74
CA TYR A 700 3.63 22.11 29.25
C TYR A 700 4.22 23.50 29.49
N ALA A 701 4.83 23.74 30.66
CA ALA A 701 5.54 24.99 30.91
C ALA A 701 6.70 25.20 29.92
N SER A 702 7.49 24.15 29.65
CA SER A 702 8.59 24.22 28.71
C SER A 702 8.13 24.48 27.27
N ILE A 703 7.00 23.90 26.84
CA ILE A 703 6.41 24.17 25.52
C ILE A 703 5.96 25.63 25.40
N LEU A 704 5.25 26.16 26.40
CA LEU A 704 4.75 27.54 26.36
C LEU A 704 5.87 28.58 26.30
N THR A 705 7.06 28.25 26.83
CA THR A 705 8.26 29.13 26.78
C THR A 705 9.11 28.91 25.52
N ALA A 706 8.77 27.96 24.67
CA ALA A 706 9.51 27.54 23.46
C ALA A 706 8.84 28.02 22.15
N LYS A 707 7.98 29.03 22.22
CA LYS A 707 7.17 29.56 21.10
C LYS A 707 6.40 28.46 20.35
N PRO A 708 5.32 27.93 20.95
CA PRO A 708 4.58 26.84 20.35
C PRO A 708 3.84 27.29 19.07
N ARG A 709 3.69 26.35 18.13
CA ARG A 709 3.05 26.53 16.83
C ARG A 709 2.14 25.34 16.50
N LEU A 710 1.21 25.58 15.58
CA LEU A 710 0.34 24.54 15.04
C LEU A 710 0.91 24.04 13.72
N LEU A 711 0.88 22.73 13.50
CA LEU A 711 1.23 22.09 12.23
C LEU A 711 -0.07 21.67 11.52
N GLU A 712 -0.24 22.10 10.28
CA GLU A 712 -1.28 21.62 9.37
C GLU A 712 -0.75 20.45 8.51
N PRO A 713 -1.58 19.44 8.22
CA PRO A 713 -1.21 18.39 7.28
C PRO A 713 -1.30 18.91 5.84
N VAL A 714 -0.39 18.46 4.98
CA VAL A 714 -0.28 18.85 3.57
C VAL A 714 -0.32 17.62 2.67
N TYR A 715 -1.11 17.70 1.61
CA TYR A 715 -1.13 16.73 0.54
C TYR A 715 -0.12 17.08 -0.55
N LEU A 716 0.60 16.07 -1.04
CA LEU A 716 1.14 16.08 -2.38
C LEU A 716 -0.02 15.79 -3.33
N VAL A 717 -0.30 16.75 -4.20
CA VAL A 717 -1.31 16.66 -5.23
C VAL A 717 -0.63 16.43 -6.57
N GLU A 718 -0.92 15.31 -7.22
CA GLU A 718 -0.54 15.06 -8.60
C GLU A 718 -1.78 15.19 -9.49
N ILE A 719 -1.67 16.00 -10.55
CA ILE A 719 -2.78 16.26 -11.47
C ILE A 719 -2.31 15.95 -12.88
N GLN A 720 -3.01 15.03 -13.53
CA GLN A 720 -2.82 14.75 -14.95
C GLN A 720 -3.85 15.49 -15.77
N CYS A 721 -3.41 16.21 -16.79
CA CYS A 721 -4.30 16.97 -17.66
C CYS A 721 -3.70 17.23 -19.05
N PRO A 722 -4.52 17.51 -20.06
CA PRO A 722 -4.04 18.13 -21.30
C PRO A 722 -3.50 19.55 -21.06
N GLU A 723 -2.61 20.03 -21.93
CA GLU A 723 -2.03 21.38 -21.86
C GLU A 723 -3.08 22.49 -21.69
N ALA A 724 -4.21 22.40 -22.41
CA ALA A 724 -5.27 23.39 -22.37
C ALA A 724 -5.93 23.56 -20.99
N ALA A 725 -5.84 22.56 -20.13
CA ALA A 725 -6.46 22.56 -18.79
C ALA A 725 -5.52 23.09 -17.69
N VAL A 726 -4.21 23.23 -17.97
CA VAL A 726 -3.20 23.65 -16.98
C VAL A 726 -3.55 25.00 -16.36
N GLY A 727 -4.01 25.98 -17.15
CA GLY A 727 -4.41 27.29 -16.64
C GLY A 727 -5.55 27.22 -15.61
N GLY A 728 -6.52 26.30 -15.81
CA GLY A 728 -7.60 26.05 -14.85
C GLY A 728 -7.10 25.47 -13.52
N ILE A 729 -6.07 24.63 -13.57
CA ILE A 729 -5.44 24.03 -12.38
C ILE A 729 -4.79 25.09 -11.51
N TYR A 730 -3.95 25.96 -12.09
CA TYR A 730 -3.32 27.06 -11.35
C TYR A 730 -4.37 27.97 -10.69
N GLY A 731 -5.47 28.28 -11.38
CA GLY A 731 -6.56 29.07 -10.82
C GLY A 731 -7.23 28.42 -9.59
N VAL A 732 -7.38 27.11 -9.57
CA VAL A 732 -7.95 26.38 -8.42
C VAL A 732 -6.93 26.27 -7.28
N LEU A 733 -5.69 25.90 -7.56
CA LEU A 733 -4.65 25.75 -6.55
C LEU A 733 -4.35 27.08 -5.85
N ASN A 734 -4.18 28.17 -6.59
CA ASN A 734 -3.90 29.49 -6.00
C ASN A 734 -5.00 29.97 -5.04
N ARG A 735 -6.28 29.69 -5.35
CA ARG A 735 -7.41 30.01 -4.46
C ARG A 735 -7.39 29.21 -3.16
N ARG A 736 -6.77 28.03 -3.17
CA ARG A 736 -6.75 27.05 -2.07
C ARG A 736 -5.37 26.96 -1.40
N ARG A 737 -4.50 27.97 -1.55
CA ARG A 737 -3.12 28.00 -1.03
C ARG A 737 -2.24 26.85 -1.53
N GLY A 738 -2.59 26.24 -2.66
CA GLY A 738 -1.79 25.22 -3.30
C GLY A 738 -0.53 25.83 -3.91
N VAL A 739 0.63 25.22 -3.67
CA VAL A 739 1.91 25.67 -4.23
C VAL A 739 2.38 24.64 -5.24
N VAL A 740 2.34 25.02 -6.53
CA VAL A 740 2.91 24.20 -7.62
C VAL A 740 4.43 24.30 -7.57
N PHE A 741 5.11 23.16 -7.57
CA PHE A 741 6.57 23.10 -7.55
C PHE A 741 7.16 22.31 -8.73
N GLU A 742 6.35 21.51 -9.43
CA GLU A 742 6.76 20.76 -10.60
C GLU A 742 5.66 20.79 -11.67
N GLU A 743 6.05 21.12 -12.89
CA GLU A 743 5.22 21.00 -14.09
C GLU A 743 6.06 20.31 -15.16
N SER A 744 5.63 19.14 -15.60
CA SER A 744 6.34 18.35 -16.60
C SER A 744 5.40 17.79 -17.65
N GLN A 745 5.86 17.77 -18.90
CA GLN A 745 5.14 17.15 -20.00
C GLN A 745 5.48 15.66 -20.07
N ILE A 746 4.46 14.81 -20.20
CA ILE A 746 4.64 13.38 -20.42
C ILE A 746 5.10 13.17 -21.86
N ALA A 747 6.37 12.86 -22.04
CA ALA A 747 7.00 12.78 -23.34
C ALA A 747 6.35 11.71 -24.26
N GLY A 748 5.96 12.12 -25.47
CA GLY A 748 5.21 11.29 -26.43
C GLY A 748 3.69 11.41 -26.29
N THR A 749 3.19 12.26 -25.39
CA THR A 749 1.75 12.53 -25.22
C THR A 749 1.50 14.03 -25.04
N PRO A 750 0.28 14.53 -25.31
CA PRO A 750 -0.10 15.92 -25.04
C PRO A 750 -0.45 16.19 -23.56
N MET A 751 -0.15 15.25 -22.66
CA MET A 751 -0.51 15.33 -21.25
C MET A 751 0.62 15.98 -20.43
N PHE A 752 0.22 16.73 -19.42
CA PHE A 752 1.05 17.37 -18.41
C PHE A 752 0.76 16.76 -17.05
N ILE A 753 1.81 16.70 -16.22
CA ILE A 753 1.74 16.38 -14.81
C ILE A 753 2.07 17.67 -14.05
N VAL A 754 1.13 18.11 -13.22
CA VAL A 754 1.31 19.23 -12.29
C VAL A 754 1.36 18.65 -10.89
N LYS A 755 2.48 18.87 -10.17
CA LYS A 755 2.60 18.53 -8.75
C LYS A 755 2.58 19.76 -7.87
N ALA A 756 1.79 19.69 -6.80
CA ALA A 756 1.61 20.78 -5.87
C ALA A 756 1.48 20.32 -4.43
N HIS A 757 1.85 21.18 -3.49
CA HIS A 757 1.53 21.02 -2.07
C HIS A 757 0.20 21.72 -1.78
N LEU A 758 -0.77 21.00 -1.23
CA LEU A 758 -2.10 21.52 -0.88
C LEU A 758 -2.41 21.23 0.59
N PRO A 759 -2.66 22.25 1.43
CA PRO A 759 -3.12 22.02 2.80
C PRO A 759 -4.41 21.21 2.84
N VAL A 760 -4.48 20.18 3.68
CA VAL A 760 -5.62 19.24 3.69
C VAL A 760 -6.94 19.95 3.99
N ASN A 761 -6.93 20.97 4.85
CA ASN A 761 -8.14 21.74 5.16
C ASN A 761 -8.69 22.50 3.94
N GLU A 762 -7.82 22.84 2.98
CA GLU A 762 -8.18 23.48 1.72
C GLU A 762 -8.49 22.46 0.61
N SER A 763 -8.41 21.16 0.90
CA SER A 763 -8.66 20.10 -0.08
C SER A 763 -10.14 19.69 -0.17
N PHE A 764 -10.98 20.07 0.79
CA PHE A 764 -12.40 19.71 0.77
C PHE A 764 -13.12 20.31 -0.44
N GLY A 765 -13.77 19.45 -1.23
CA GLY A 765 -14.39 19.84 -2.50
C GLY A 765 -13.41 20.21 -3.62
N PHE A 766 -12.10 20.04 -3.42
CA PHE A 766 -11.07 20.37 -4.41
C PHE A 766 -11.28 19.62 -5.72
N THR A 767 -11.60 18.33 -5.68
CA THR A 767 -11.83 17.52 -6.88
C THR A 767 -13.01 18.04 -7.71
N ALA A 768 -14.10 18.43 -7.06
CA ALA A 768 -15.28 18.97 -7.73
C ALA A 768 -14.98 20.33 -8.39
N ASP A 769 -14.29 21.20 -7.66
CA ASP A 769 -13.86 22.51 -8.18
C ASP A 769 -12.88 22.36 -9.34
N LEU A 770 -11.89 21.49 -9.20
CA LEU A 770 -10.91 21.21 -10.25
C LEU A 770 -11.60 20.70 -11.51
N ARG A 771 -12.52 19.75 -11.36
CA ARG A 771 -13.30 19.20 -12.48
C ARG A 771 -14.11 20.29 -13.18
N SER A 772 -14.76 21.17 -12.42
CA SER A 772 -15.55 22.27 -12.99
C SER A 772 -14.67 23.27 -13.77
N ASN A 773 -13.51 23.65 -13.22
CA ASN A 773 -12.63 24.66 -13.81
C ASN A 773 -11.75 24.11 -14.96
N THR A 774 -11.70 22.80 -15.15
CA THR A 774 -10.93 22.13 -16.22
C THR A 774 -11.81 21.45 -17.25
N GLY A 775 -13.13 21.65 -17.21
CA GLY A 775 -14.08 20.97 -18.09
C GLY A 775 -14.09 19.44 -17.93
N GLY A 776 -13.65 18.95 -16.76
CA GLY A 776 -13.55 17.53 -16.43
C GLY A 776 -12.32 16.83 -16.99
N GLN A 777 -11.33 17.57 -17.49
CA GLN A 777 -10.13 17.03 -18.12
C GLN A 777 -8.98 16.77 -17.14
N ALA A 778 -9.05 17.31 -15.92
CA ALA A 778 -8.05 17.12 -14.87
C ALA A 778 -8.57 16.20 -13.76
N PHE A 779 -7.71 15.28 -13.34
CA PHE A 779 -7.99 14.35 -12.25
C PHE A 779 -6.89 14.49 -11.19
N PRO A 780 -7.23 14.96 -9.96
CA PRO A 780 -6.26 15.08 -8.90
C PRO A 780 -6.14 13.78 -8.10
N GLN A 781 -4.93 13.49 -7.66
CA GLN A 781 -4.68 12.53 -6.60
C GLN A 781 -3.99 13.23 -5.44
N CYS A 782 -4.51 13.05 -4.24
CA CYS A 782 -3.99 13.66 -3.03
C CYS A 782 -3.41 12.55 -2.14
N VAL A 783 -2.13 12.64 -1.80
CA VAL A 783 -1.47 11.74 -0.86
C VAL A 783 -0.92 12.58 0.28
N PHE A 784 -1.09 12.12 1.52
CA PHE A 784 -0.43 12.76 2.67
C PHE A 784 1.08 12.76 2.46
N ASP A 785 1.68 13.96 2.50
CA ASP A 785 3.11 14.14 2.23
C ASP A 785 3.85 14.50 3.51
N HIS A 786 3.54 15.65 4.10
CA HIS A 786 4.21 16.13 5.31
C HIS A 786 3.32 17.02 6.20
N TRP A 787 3.86 17.35 7.36
CA TRP A 787 3.31 18.35 8.28
C TRP A 787 4.02 19.69 8.07
N GLN A 788 3.27 20.76 7.87
CA GLN A 788 3.80 22.10 7.67
C GLN A 788 3.35 23.03 8.80
N VAL A 789 4.22 23.95 9.24
CA VAL A 789 3.83 25.00 10.19
C VAL A 789 2.74 25.86 9.59
N LEU A 790 1.59 25.94 10.28
CA LEU A 790 0.50 26.82 9.90
C LEU A 790 0.95 28.27 10.14
N PRO A 791 0.98 29.13 9.09
CA PRO A 791 1.50 30.48 9.23
C PRO A 791 0.67 31.32 10.22
N GLY A 792 1.37 31.96 11.17
CA GLY A 792 0.77 32.81 12.21
C GLY A 792 1.15 32.38 13.62
N ASP A 793 0.67 33.12 14.63
CA ASP A 793 0.93 32.83 16.03
C ASP A 793 -0.35 32.35 16.74
N PRO A 794 -0.40 31.13 17.31
CA PRO A 794 -1.60 30.62 17.98
C PRO A 794 -2.08 31.47 19.16
N PHE A 795 -1.23 32.33 19.74
CA PHE A 795 -1.66 33.26 20.81
C PHE A 795 -2.37 34.51 20.29
N ASP A 796 -2.25 34.83 19.00
CA ASP A 796 -3.01 35.89 18.36
C ASP A 796 -4.35 35.33 17.86
N GLY A 797 -5.45 35.70 18.53
CA GLY A 797 -6.80 35.26 18.17
C GLY A 797 -7.29 35.76 16.81
N ALA A 798 -6.65 36.78 16.22
CA ALA A 798 -6.94 37.22 14.84
C ALA A 798 -6.23 36.35 13.79
N SER A 799 -5.18 35.64 14.19
CA SER A 799 -4.44 34.74 13.30
C SER A 799 -5.23 33.46 13.03
N ARG A 800 -4.94 32.82 11.90
CA ARG A 800 -5.57 31.54 11.54
C ARG A 800 -5.25 30.42 12.54
N PRO A 801 -4.00 30.23 13.02
CA PRO A 801 -3.73 29.30 14.12
C PRO A 801 -4.54 29.60 15.39
N GLY A 802 -4.68 30.87 15.78
CA GLY A 802 -5.43 31.26 16.96
C GLY A 802 -6.93 30.95 16.86
N GLN A 803 -7.51 31.15 15.68
CA GLN A 803 -8.90 30.76 15.37
C GLN A 803 -9.08 29.24 15.47
N VAL A 804 -8.19 28.47 14.83
CA VAL A 804 -8.23 27.00 14.85
C VAL A 804 -8.09 26.45 16.27
N VAL A 805 -7.16 27.00 17.07
CA VAL A 805 -6.99 26.61 18.47
C VAL A 805 -8.26 26.93 19.26
N THR A 806 -8.83 28.11 19.09
CA THR A 806 -10.06 28.52 19.79
C THR A 806 -11.24 27.62 19.45
N GLU A 807 -11.47 27.35 18.17
CA GLU A 807 -12.55 26.46 17.69
C GLU A 807 -12.35 25.02 18.17
N THR A 808 -11.13 24.50 18.10
CA THR A 808 -10.80 23.14 18.55
C THR A 808 -11.00 23.00 20.05
N ARG A 809 -10.54 23.97 20.85
CA ARG A 809 -10.75 23.98 22.30
C ARG A 809 -12.23 24.03 22.65
N LYS A 810 -13.00 24.88 21.96
CA LYS A 810 -14.46 24.99 22.15
C LYS A 810 -15.16 23.67 21.83
N ARG A 811 -14.80 23.01 20.72
CA ARG A 811 -15.35 21.69 20.32
C ARG A 811 -15.04 20.62 21.36
N LYS A 812 -13.80 20.58 21.86
CA LYS A 812 -13.37 19.62 22.89
C LYS A 812 -13.89 19.95 24.30
N GLY A 813 -14.62 21.05 24.49
CA GLY A 813 -15.11 21.47 25.81
C GLY A 813 -14.00 21.96 26.76
N LEU A 814 -12.84 22.34 26.21
CA LEU A 814 -11.72 22.86 26.99
C LEU A 814 -11.98 24.31 27.41
N LYS A 815 -11.30 24.74 28.48
CA LYS A 815 -11.35 26.14 28.94
C LYS A 815 -10.97 27.09 27.80
N GLU A 816 -11.77 28.14 27.58
CA GLU A 816 -11.50 29.15 26.56
C GLU A 816 -10.13 29.82 26.77
N GLY A 817 -9.43 30.05 25.65
CA GLY A 817 -8.08 30.59 25.63
C GLY A 817 -6.98 29.56 25.93
N ILE A 818 -5.76 29.83 25.45
CA ILE A 818 -4.59 29.00 25.73
C ILE A 818 -4.23 29.17 27.23
N PRO A 819 -3.93 28.07 27.95
CA PRO A 819 -3.51 28.17 29.35
C PRO A 819 -2.27 29.05 29.52
N SER A 820 -2.29 29.94 30.52
CA SER A 820 -1.12 30.76 30.85
C SER A 820 0.01 29.91 31.47
N LEU A 821 1.25 30.37 31.31
CA LEU A 821 2.44 29.75 31.90
C LEU A 821 2.31 29.56 33.42
N ASP A 822 1.68 30.52 34.11
CA ASP A 822 1.47 30.48 35.57
C ASP A 822 0.65 29.27 36.05
N ASN A 823 -0.11 28.62 35.16
CA ASN A 823 -0.85 27.41 35.51
C ASN A 823 0.09 26.20 35.74
N PHE A 824 1.28 26.23 35.15
CA PHE A 824 2.19 25.08 35.08
C PHE A 824 3.55 25.34 35.71
N TYR A 825 4.05 26.58 35.60
CA TYR A 825 5.36 26.98 36.11
C TYR A 825 5.32 27.31 37.61
N ASP A 826 6.19 26.68 38.38
CA ASP A 826 6.38 26.94 39.80
C ASP A 826 7.68 27.74 40.03
N LYS A 827 7.63 28.73 40.92
CA LYS A 827 8.84 29.43 41.40
C LYS A 827 9.50 28.66 42.54
N LEU A 828 10.83 28.74 42.66
CA LEU A 828 11.64 28.04 43.66
C LEU A 828 11.19 28.27 45.10
#